data_AF-A0A8H3IWB1-F1
#
_entry.id   AF-A0A8H3IWB1-F1
#
_cell.length_a   1.000
_cell.length_b   1.000
_cell.length_c   1.000
_cell.angle_alpha   90.00
_cell.angle_beta   90.00
_cell.angle_gamma   90.00
#
_symmetry.space_group_name_H-M   'P 1'
#
loop_
_entity.id
_entity.type
_entity.pdbx_description
1 polymer ?
#
loop_
_entity_poly.entity_id
_entity_poly.type
_entity_poly.pdbx_seq_one_letter_code
_entity_poly.pdbx_strand_id
1 'polypeptide(L)'
;MTSPAGRRKPTGLGVRPGRLVIVGSGIKSMSQFTLEALSHIEQADKVFYCVADPATDTFIEKHAKEAVDLYDLYDDGKPRHQTYTQMAEKMLREVRQGFYVVGCFYGHPGVFVNPSHRAIAIAANEGFSAVMLPGVSAEDCLFADLLVDPSRPGCQTLEATDLLLRERPVATHCHVVLFQVGAVGDLGFNFKGFKNTKFSVLVKRLLDIYGPEHPVVHYVASQLSTAAPLIQRYTIKDLQRQEVAKRVTGISTFYFPPKNMLTSSQTAASSLGLVLRQEKLPYTGPFAPDQPYGEREVAAVKALAVHKTPKNYVKSRTSPALYNALYQLATNPTVAAKFKAAPAKFLATQDGLKKNEALALKRSSPGALRLAMKVTSSDIAMQFVQAELRDPKLAQAYAAILKANQADKDGKDKIATWLKNQGYDTTPDAVYQAFLQALNQDLSVYDSLYATTLDGGTGPILLIQKGIASVNGQVIDQPTYAASTLSWQASDKNPSTAVLHFSVLTADDGKPLPAGSYVGPQFYGSFYLKGNSPPSATNIFGKVGVAPQPKPGPVQPTPISTWFATYQTFIKGSDGKYAKDDTLTIGGDDTNATVTYKGAAIQNYTYSNETISWSSTNGNQSSASIAFFVNSDTSKGATTGNQFIGKFAPGGGTATLPTSNNFFGQIGSSSSSSGSPQPSEAMAWFKIIANNLEVAFASMYLSEKVIAGIKAAIKFFKTPTAENAQALKDATAEAEESGEAQDAVAEEAVESNPGAEAMEPGDIPAQTEAAEAAEAAEAAEASEAAEAAEAAEAAEVAEAEVAAEADVVAEADVVAEADVVAEVEVVAEIII
;
A
#
# COMPACT_ATOMS: atom_id res chain seq x y z
N MET A 1 25.27 14.32 21.39
CA MET A 1 26.13 13.51 22.28
C MET A 1 27.00 12.57 21.44
N THR A 2 28.26 12.93 21.29
CA THR A 2 29.30 12.13 20.63
C THR A 2 29.72 10.97 21.52
N SER A 3 29.72 9.75 20.97
CA SER A 3 30.15 8.52 21.67
C SER A 3 31.67 8.59 21.92
N PRO A 4 32.15 8.40 23.17
CA PRO A 4 33.59 8.28 23.38
C PRO A 4 34.01 6.94 22.77
N ALA A 5 34.88 7.00 21.76
CA ALA A 5 35.48 5.86 21.10
C ALA A 5 36.39 5.10 22.09
N GLY A 6 35.80 4.33 22.99
CA GLY A 6 36.48 3.35 23.81
C GLY A 6 37.08 2.27 22.92
N ARG A 7 38.39 2.03 23.04
CA ARG A 7 39.12 0.96 22.34
C ARG A 7 38.36 -0.36 22.47
N ARG A 8 37.78 -0.87 21.36
CA ARG A 8 37.25 -2.24 21.28
C ARG A 8 38.33 -3.21 21.76
N LYS A 9 38.08 -3.93 22.86
CA LYS A 9 38.92 -5.09 23.21
C LYS A 9 38.81 -6.09 22.05
N PRO A 10 39.91 -6.57 21.47
CA PRO A 10 39.84 -7.56 20.39
C PRO A 10 39.13 -8.81 20.91
N THR A 11 37.98 -9.16 20.34
CA THR A 11 37.38 -10.47 20.53
C THR A 11 38.33 -11.51 19.93
N GLY A 12 38.62 -12.58 20.66
CA GLY A 12 39.47 -13.66 20.15
C GLY A 12 38.97 -14.19 18.79
N LEU A 13 39.91 -14.53 17.90
CA LEU A 13 39.60 -15.13 16.60
C LEU A 13 38.65 -16.33 16.78
N GLY A 14 37.48 -16.28 16.12
CA GLY A 14 36.47 -17.35 16.14
C GLY A 14 35.31 -17.17 17.12
N VAL A 15 35.30 -16.13 17.96
CA VAL A 15 34.17 -15.84 18.87
C VAL A 15 33.25 -14.80 18.23
N ARG A 16 31.96 -15.14 18.08
CA ARG A 16 30.94 -14.17 17.63
C ARG A 16 30.83 -13.00 18.63
N PRO A 17 30.59 -11.76 18.18
CA PRO A 17 30.43 -10.64 19.11
C PRO A 17 29.14 -10.82 19.93
N GLY A 18 29.28 -10.81 21.25
CA GLY A 18 28.13 -10.90 22.16
C GLY A 18 27.28 -9.65 22.15
N ARG A 19 26.03 -9.77 22.63
CA ARG A 19 25.12 -8.63 22.78
C ARG A 19 24.19 -8.83 23.97
N LEU A 20 23.80 -7.71 24.58
CA LEU A 20 22.88 -7.65 25.70
C LEU A 20 21.62 -6.87 25.32
N VAL A 21 20.45 -7.46 25.59
CA VAL A 21 19.16 -6.76 25.49
C VAL A 21 18.47 -6.89 26.84
N ILE A 22 18.10 -5.76 27.46
CA ILE A 22 17.29 -5.80 28.69
C ILE A 22 15.84 -5.46 28.34
N VAL A 23 14.90 -6.28 28.82
CA VAL A 23 13.47 -6.17 28.54
C VAL A 23 12.63 -6.19 29.83
N GLY A 24 11.40 -5.67 29.74
CA GLY A 24 10.41 -5.70 30.81
C GLY A 24 9.33 -6.74 30.58
N SER A 25 8.87 -7.41 31.65
CA SER A 25 7.69 -8.29 31.58
C SER A 25 6.35 -7.58 31.80
N GLY A 26 6.37 -6.31 32.20
CA GLY A 26 5.21 -5.67 32.80
C GLY A 26 4.95 -6.15 34.23
N ILE A 27 3.85 -5.70 34.84
CA ILE A 27 3.47 -6.01 36.23
C ILE A 27 2.42 -7.12 36.30
N LYS A 28 1.44 -7.10 35.40
CA LYS A 28 0.38 -8.11 35.31
C LYS A 28 0.89 -9.33 34.53
N SER A 29 0.82 -10.49 35.16
CA SER A 29 1.37 -11.76 34.67
C SER A 29 1.06 -12.00 33.19
N MET A 30 2.12 -12.19 32.39
CA MET A 30 2.17 -12.45 30.94
C MET A 30 1.55 -11.39 30.00
N SER A 31 0.43 -10.78 30.38
CA SER A 31 -0.39 -9.96 29.48
C SER A 31 0.22 -8.60 29.12
N GLN A 32 1.26 -8.17 29.83
CA GLN A 32 1.89 -6.86 29.67
C GLN A 32 3.28 -6.91 29.02
N PHE A 33 3.71 -8.08 28.53
CA PHE A 33 4.88 -8.13 27.64
C PHE A 33 4.60 -7.32 26.38
N THR A 34 5.60 -6.56 25.93
CA THR A 34 5.59 -6.02 24.57
C THR A 34 5.91 -7.13 23.56
N LEU A 35 5.39 -7.02 22.34
CA LEU A 35 5.70 -7.98 21.28
C LEU A 35 7.21 -8.08 21.01
N GLU A 36 7.91 -6.94 21.04
CA GLU A 36 9.36 -6.88 20.85
C GLU A 36 10.11 -7.61 21.98
N ALA A 37 9.72 -7.41 23.24
CA ALA A 37 10.33 -8.10 24.39
C ALA A 37 10.21 -9.62 24.28
N LEU A 38 9.00 -10.13 23.97
CA LEU A 38 8.78 -11.56 23.77
C LEU A 38 9.63 -12.12 22.62
N SER A 39 9.69 -11.40 21.51
CA SER A 39 10.49 -11.79 20.34
C SER A 39 11.99 -11.88 20.66
N HIS A 40 12.49 -11.00 21.53
CA HIS A 40 13.87 -11.08 22.02
C HIS A 40 14.09 -12.28 22.95
N ILE A 41 13.15 -12.57 23.86
CA ILE A 41 13.21 -13.74 24.75
C ILE A 41 13.31 -15.05 23.95
N GLU A 42 12.48 -15.20 22.91
CA GLU A 42 12.44 -16.40 22.07
C GLU A 42 13.72 -16.61 21.24
N GLN A 43 14.37 -15.51 20.84
CA GLN A 43 15.53 -15.56 19.95
C GLN A 43 16.87 -15.56 20.68
N ALA A 44 16.90 -15.16 21.95
CA ALA A 44 18.11 -15.17 22.76
C ALA A 44 18.74 -16.57 22.82
N ASP A 45 20.05 -16.62 23.04
CA ASP A 45 20.68 -17.88 23.40
C ASP A 45 20.46 -18.17 24.88
N LYS A 46 20.47 -17.12 25.71
CA LYS A 46 20.28 -17.21 27.17
C LYS A 46 19.42 -16.06 27.67
N VAL A 47 18.46 -16.39 28.51
CA VAL A 47 17.56 -15.44 29.17
C VAL A 47 17.81 -15.49 30.67
N PHE A 48 18.19 -14.37 31.26
CA PHE A 48 18.30 -14.21 32.71
C PHE A 48 17.11 -13.39 33.19
N TYR A 49 16.35 -13.87 34.17
CA TYR A 49 15.11 -13.20 34.57
C TYR A 49 15.00 -12.99 36.08
N CYS A 50 14.35 -11.90 36.47
CA CYS A 50 13.97 -11.58 37.84
C CYS A 50 12.57 -10.95 37.79
N VAL A 51 11.53 -11.79 37.84
CA VAL A 51 10.14 -11.35 37.66
C VAL A 51 9.31 -11.51 38.93
N ALA A 52 8.06 -11.08 38.89
CA ALA A 52 7.25 -10.84 40.09
C ALA A 52 6.30 -11.99 40.46
N ASP A 53 6.13 -12.99 39.60
CA ASP A 53 5.19 -14.10 39.82
C ASP A 53 5.59 -15.42 39.13
N PRO A 54 5.24 -16.59 39.70
CA PRO A 54 5.61 -17.89 39.16
C PRO A 54 5.03 -18.24 37.78
N ALA A 55 3.88 -17.66 37.41
CA ALA A 55 3.30 -17.92 36.10
C ALA A 55 4.11 -17.23 35.00
N THR A 56 4.64 -16.04 35.28
CA THR A 56 5.60 -15.36 34.40
C THR A 56 6.94 -16.12 34.32
N ASP A 57 7.44 -16.71 35.41
CA ASP A 57 8.63 -17.58 35.38
C ASP A 57 8.44 -18.72 34.36
N THR A 58 7.34 -19.48 34.52
CA THR A 58 7.00 -20.61 33.65
C THR A 58 6.81 -20.17 32.19
N PHE A 59 6.25 -18.98 31.98
CA PHE A 59 6.10 -18.42 30.65
C PHE A 59 7.46 -18.16 30.01
N ILE A 60 8.39 -17.50 30.71
CA ILE A 60 9.75 -17.25 30.20
C ILE A 60 10.47 -18.56 29.89
N GLU A 61 10.40 -19.55 30.79
CA GLU A 61 11.02 -20.87 30.59
C GLU A 61 10.50 -21.61 29.34
N LYS A 62 9.22 -21.42 28.97
CA LYS A 62 8.64 -22.03 27.77
C LYS A 62 9.02 -21.33 26.47
N HIS A 63 9.32 -20.03 26.53
CA HIS A 63 9.64 -19.23 25.36
C HIS A 63 11.16 -19.09 25.14
N ALA A 64 11.97 -19.17 26.20
CA ALA A 64 13.43 -19.10 26.11
C ALA A 64 14.06 -20.44 25.71
N LYS A 65 15.20 -20.40 25.01
CA LYS A 65 16.01 -21.60 24.71
C LYS A 65 16.74 -22.12 25.96
N GLU A 66 17.24 -21.20 26.78
CA GLU A 66 17.88 -21.44 28.07
C GLU A 66 17.47 -20.27 28.98
N ALA A 67 16.88 -20.58 30.13
CA ALA A 67 16.40 -19.60 31.10
C ALA A 67 17.13 -19.78 32.44
N VAL A 68 17.52 -18.67 33.06
CA VAL A 68 18.24 -18.65 34.34
C VAL A 68 17.57 -17.65 35.27
N ASP A 69 17.01 -18.15 36.36
CA ASP A 69 16.50 -17.30 37.43
C ASP A 69 17.66 -16.52 38.08
N LEU A 70 17.46 -15.21 38.22
CA LEU A 70 18.35 -14.29 38.93
C LEU A 70 17.90 -14.07 40.38
N TYR A 71 16.66 -14.41 40.71
CA TYR A 71 16.11 -14.30 42.06
C TYR A 71 16.88 -15.23 43.03
N ASP A 72 17.48 -16.31 42.53
CA ASP A 72 18.40 -17.21 43.24
C ASP A 72 19.62 -16.50 43.87
N LEU A 73 19.94 -15.28 43.42
CA LEU A 73 21.04 -14.48 43.96
C LEU A 73 20.65 -13.62 45.17
N TYR A 74 19.37 -13.53 45.51
CA TYR A 74 18.95 -12.92 46.77
C TYR A 74 19.20 -13.88 47.95
N ASP A 75 19.38 -13.31 49.13
CA ASP A 75 19.49 -14.06 50.37
C ASP A 75 19.04 -13.21 51.55
N ASP A 76 18.62 -13.86 52.63
CA ASP A 76 18.14 -13.20 53.85
C ASP A 76 19.28 -12.38 54.50
N GLY A 77 19.07 -11.08 54.65
CA GLY A 77 20.06 -10.17 55.26
C GLY A 77 21.21 -9.76 54.33
N LYS A 78 21.30 -10.31 53.12
CA LYS A 78 22.30 -9.91 52.13
C LYS A 78 22.01 -8.50 51.60
N PRO A 79 23.02 -7.60 51.55
CA PRO A 79 22.84 -6.27 50.97
C PRO A 79 22.47 -6.35 49.50
N ARG A 80 21.40 -5.66 49.08
CA ARG A 80 20.88 -5.76 47.70
C ARG A 80 21.89 -5.33 46.64
N HIS A 81 22.78 -4.38 46.95
CA HIS A 81 23.83 -3.94 46.02
C HIS A 81 24.79 -5.09 45.60
N GLN A 82 25.04 -6.06 46.49
CA GLN A 82 25.86 -7.23 46.16
C GLN A 82 25.12 -8.14 45.19
N THR A 83 23.83 -8.41 45.46
CA THR A 83 22.96 -9.17 44.55
C THR A 83 22.88 -8.50 43.18
N TYR A 84 22.67 -7.18 43.10
CA TYR A 84 22.62 -6.45 41.83
C TYR A 84 23.94 -6.52 41.05
N THR A 85 25.07 -6.45 41.75
CA THR A 85 26.39 -6.64 41.13
C THR A 85 26.54 -8.04 40.55
N GLN A 86 26.09 -9.07 41.29
CA GLN A 86 26.15 -10.45 40.84
C GLN A 86 25.19 -10.72 39.67
N MET A 87 23.98 -10.17 39.69
CA MET A 87 23.01 -10.28 38.58
C MET A 87 23.59 -9.71 37.29
N ALA A 88 24.14 -8.49 37.35
CA ALA A 88 24.77 -7.85 36.20
C ALA A 88 25.94 -8.70 35.67
N GLU A 89 26.83 -9.16 36.57
CA GLU A 89 28.00 -9.95 36.18
C GLU A 89 27.65 -11.35 35.65
N LYS A 90 26.60 -12.00 36.17
CA LYS A 90 26.09 -13.30 35.68
C LYS A 90 25.67 -13.19 34.21
N MET A 91 24.98 -12.10 33.84
CA MET A 91 24.65 -11.81 32.43
C MET A 91 25.89 -11.47 31.59
N LEU A 92 26.75 -10.58 32.08
CA LEU A 92 27.92 -10.09 31.33
C LEU A 92 28.94 -11.18 31.01
N ARG A 93 29.09 -12.18 31.87
CA ARG A 93 29.95 -13.35 31.59
C ARG A 93 29.53 -14.10 30.33
N GLU A 94 28.23 -14.23 30.08
CA GLU A 94 27.73 -14.87 28.86
C GLU A 94 27.86 -13.95 27.64
N VAL A 95 27.65 -12.64 27.81
CA VAL A 95 27.90 -11.65 26.74
C VAL A 95 29.35 -11.72 26.27
N ARG A 96 30.32 -11.77 27.21
CA ARG A 96 31.76 -11.85 26.89
C ARG A 96 32.15 -13.15 26.17
N GLN A 97 31.37 -14.22 26.31
CA GLN A 97 31.53 -15.48 25.58
C GLN A 97 30.91 -15.43 24.17
N GLY A 98 30.33 -14.30 23.77
CA GLY A 98 29.73 -14.12 22.44
C GLY A 98 28.24 -14.45 22.38
N PHE A 99 27.58 -14.74 23.51
CA PHE A 99 26.15 -15.05 23.51
C PHE A 99 25.29 -13.82 23.25
N TYR A 100 24.15 -14.06 22.60
CA TYR A 100 23.03 -13.14 22.62
C TYR A 100 22.24 -13.37 23.91
N VAL A 101 22.42 -12.44 24.85
CA VAL A 101 21.85 -12.49 26.19
C VAL A 101 20.66 -11.53 26.30
N VAL A 102 19.58 -12.02 26.91
CA VAL A 102 18.45 -11.18 27.33
C VAL A 102 18.37 -11.16 28.85
N GLY A 103 18.26 -9.97 29.44
CA GLY A 103 17.89 -9.78 30.85
C GLY A 103 16.43 -9.35 30.94
N CYS A 104 15.59 -10.05 31.70
CA CYS A 104 14.17 -9.74 31.86
C CYS A 104 13.86 -9.36 33.31
N PHE A 105 13.32 -8.16 33.54
CA PHE A 105 12.92 -7.68 34.86
C PHE A 105 11.42 -7.37 34.87
N TYR A 106 10.74 -7.55 36.01
CA TYR A 106 9.34 -7.14 36.11
C TYR A 106 9.15 -5.63 35.93
N GLY A 107 7.99 -5.25 35.42
CA GLY A 107 7.66 -3.86 35.11
C GLY A 107 8.42 -3.32 33.89
N HIS A 108 8.83 -2.05 33.98
CA HIS A 108 9.78 -1.44 33.06
C HIS A 108 11.21 -1.65 33.59
N PRO A 109 12.14 -2.21 32.81
CA PRO A 109 13.43 -2.66 33.32
C PRO A 109 14.39 -1.51 33.71
N GLY A 110 14.07 -0.27 33.35
CA GLY A 110 14.79 0.94 33.76
C GLY A 110 14.16 1.76 34.89
N VAL A 111 12.98 1.38 35.39
CA VAL A 111 12.20 2.16 36.38
C VAL A 111 12.33 1.48 37.74
N PHE A 112 13.12 2.09 38.65
CA PHE A 112 13.46 1.53 39.98
C PHE A 112 14.22 0.19 39.96
N VAL A 113 15.08 -0.04 38.96
CA VAL A 113 15.89 -1.28 38.83
C VAL A 113 17.37 -0.94 38.66
N ASN A 114 18.23 -1.41 39.57
CA ASN A 114 19.68 -1.19 39.51
C ASN A 114 20.46 -2.13 38.56
N PRO A 115 20.29 -3.47 38.60
CA PRO A 115 21.17 -4.39 37.88
C PRO A 115 21.09 -4.25 36.36
N SER A 116 19.94 -3.81 35.82
CA SER A 116 19.73 -3.56 34.39
C SER A 116 20.63 -2.46 33.85
N HIS A 117 20.56 -1.25 34.44
CA HIS A 117 21.40 -0.11 34.09
C HIS A 117 22.88 -0.44 34.23
N ARG A 118 23.25 -1.13 35.33
CA ARG A 118 24.63 -1.58 35.56
C ARG A 118 25.14 -2.48 34.44
N ALA A 119 24.37 -3.49 34.05
CA ALA A 119 24.76 -4.45 33.02
C ALA A 119 24.92 -3.77 31.66
N ILE A 120 23.99 -2.89 31.28
CA ILE A 120 24.07 -2.14 30.00
C ILE A 120 25.30 -1.24 29.97
N ALA A 121 25.54 -0.45 31.03
CA ALA A 121 26.67 0.47 31.07
C ALA A 121 28.02 -0.27 30.93
N ILE A 122 28.18 -1.41 31.61
CA ILE A 122 29.41 -2.22 31.51
C ILE A 122 29.53 -2.85 30.11
N ALA A 123 28.46 -3.44 29.57
CA ALA A 123 28.48 -4.05 28.24
C ALA A 123 28.84 -3.02 27.15
N ALA A 124 28.25 -1.83 27.20
CA ALA A 124 28.54 -0.74 26.28
C ALA A 124 30.01 -0.27 26.40
N ASN A 125 30.51 -0.08 27.63
CA ASN A 125 31.91 0.30 27.87
C ASN A 125 32.92 -0.77 27.40
N GLU A 126 32.53 -2.05 27.38
CA GLU A 126 33.33 -3.14 26.84
C GLU A 126 33.22 -3.28 25.30
N GLY A 127 32.37 -2.48 24.66
CA GLY A 127 32.20 -2.45 23.21
C GLY A 127 31.17 -3.44 22.66
N PHE A 128 30.33 -4.03 23.51
CA PHE A 128 29.22 -4.89 23.09
C PHE A 128 27.99 -4.07 22.71
N SER A 129 27.16 -4.63 21.83
CA SER A 129 25.82 -4.07 21.58
C SER A 129 24.98 -4.25 22.85
N ALA A 130 24.51 -3.15 23.44
CA ALA A 130 23.70 -3.16 24.65
C ALA A 130 22.51 -2.21 24.47
N VAL A 131 21.28 -2.70 24.71
CA VAL A 131 20.07 -1.89 24.58
C VAL A 131 19.06 -2.23 25.69
N MET A 132 18.33 -1.23 26.15
CA MET A 132 17.15 -1.40 27.01
C MET A 132 15.90 -1.19 26.17
N LEU A 133 14.95 -2.12 26.23
CA LEU A 133 13.63 -1.96 25.66
C LEU A 133 12.63 -1.55 26.75
N PRO A 134 11.69 -0.63 26.45
CA PRO A 134 10.70 -0.21 27.41
C PRO A 134 9.70 -1.33 27.72
N GLY A 135 9.06 -1.22 28.88
CA GLY A 135 7.97 -2.10 29.33
C GLY A 135 6.95 -1.32 30.18
N VAL A 136 5.85 -1.96 30.55
CA VAL A 136 4.81 -1.33 31.38
C VAL A 136 5.23 -1.31 32.85
N SER A 137 5.37 -0.14 33.46
CA SER A 137 5.75 0.03 34.87
C SER A 137 4.55 -0.05 35.83
N ALA A 138 4.81 -0.07 37.14
CA ALA A 138 3.74 0.04 38.13
C ALA A 138 3.10 1.43 38.17
N GLU A 139 3.79 2.48 37.72
CA GLU A 139 3.23 3.83 37.59
C GLU A 139 2.27 3.92 36.40
N ASP A 140 2.59 3.28 35.27
CA ASP A 140 1.67 3.16 34.14
C ASP A 140 0.38 2.43 34.56
N CYS A 141 0.50 1.34 35.33
CA CYS A 141 -0.64 0.64 35.90
C CYS A 141 -1.46 1.55 36.83
N LEU A 142 -0.79 2.35 37.67
CA LEU A 142 -1.42 3.29 38.60
C LEU A 142 -2.24 4.34 37.86
N PHE A 143 -1.70 4.94 36.80
CA PHE A 143 -2.42 5.91 35.97
C PHE A 143 -3.68 5.30 35.36
N ALA A 144 -3.56 4.09 34.81
CA ALA A 144 -4.69 3.36 34.23
C ALA A 144 -5.76 2.98 35.28
N ASP A 145 -5.35 2.48 36.44
CA ASP A 145 -6.27 1.98 37.46
C ASP A 145 -6.92 3.10 38.29
N LEU A 146 -6.21 4.22 38.50
CA LEU A 146 -6.73 5.39 39.21
C LEU A 146 -7.40 6.42 38.28
N LEU A 147 -7.33 6.21 36.96
CA LEU A 147 -7.85 7.11 35.92
C LEU A 147 -7.29 8.55 36.07
N VAL A 148 -5.99 8.64 36.28
CA VAL A 148 -5.27 9.91 36.39
C VAL A 148 -4.31 10.07 35.22
N ASP A 149 -4.22 11.29 34.70
CA ASP A 149 -3.31 11.65 33.60
C ASP A 149 -2.14 12.46 34.18
N PRO A 150 -0.88 12.01 33.99
CA PRO A 150 0.27 12.71 34.53
C PRO A 150 0.46 14.12 33.95
N SER A 151 -0.14 14.45 32.80
CA SER A 151 -0.07 15.79 32.21
C SER A 151 -0.89 16.83 32.98
N ARG A 152 -1.91 16.41 33.73
CA ARG A 152 -2.84 17.32 34.41
C ARG A 152 -3.03 16.93 35.88
N PRO A 153 -2.54 17.73 36.84
CA PRO A 153 -1.81 19.00 36.70
C PRO A 153 -0.28 18.83 36.75
N GLY A 154 0.25 17.76 36.16
CA GLY A 154 1.64 17.33 36.30
C GLY A 154 1.77 16.12 37.24
N CYS A 155 2.94 15.49 37.24
CA CYS A 155 3.26 14.37 38.13
C CYS A 155 4.70 14.47 38.63
N GLN A 156 4.92 14.11 39.89
CA GLN A 156 6.24 13.95 40.50
C GLN A 156 6.38 12.52 41.04
N THR A 157 7.41 11.82 40.58
CA THR A 157 7.68 10.43 40.97
C THR A 157 8.95 10.35 41.80
N LEU A 158 8.89 9.73 42.98
CA LEU A 158 9.96 9.70 43.96
C LEU A 158 10.16 8.30 44.57
N GLU A 159 11.35 8.05 45.13
CA GLU A 159 11.62 6.90 46.01
C GLU A 159 11.48 7.32 47.48
N ALA A 160 10.83 6.49 48.30
CA ALA A 160 10.52 6.82 49.69
C ALA A 160 11.74 7.14 50.56
N THR A 161 12.82 6.39 50.42
CA THR A 161 14.05 6.60 51.20
C THR A 161 14.83 7.82 50.70
N ASP A 162 14.92 8.01 49.38
CA ASP A 162 15.55 9.18 48.75
C ASP A 162 14.86 10.49 49.13
N LEU A 163 13.53 10.51 49.15
CA LEU A 163 12.73 11.63 49.64
C LEU A 163 13.19 12.07 51.04
N LEU A 164 13.42 11.11 51.94
CA LEU A 164 13.83 11.39 53.32
C LEU A 164 15.30 11.81 53.40
N LEU A 165 16.21 11.09 52.70
CA LEU A 165 17.65 11.34 52.81
C LEU A 165 18.10 12.63 52.13
N ARG A 166 17.44 13.02 51.04
CA ARG A 166 17.79 14.22 50.25
C ARG A 166 16.83 15.38 50.51
N GLU A 167 15.90 15.21 51.46
CA GLU A 167 14.84 16.17 51.77
C GLU A 167 14.13 16.71 50.52
N ARG A 168 13.86 15.82 49.54
CA ARG A 168 13.36 16.21 48.22
C ARG A 168 12.15 17.15 48.36
N PRO A 169 12.14 18.29 47.64
CA PRO A 169 10.95 19.13 47.56
C PRO A 169 9.78 18.34 46.99
N VAL A 170 8.61 18.46 47.61
CA VAL A 170 7.39 17.79 47.14
C VAL A 170 6.46 18.82 46.52
N ALA A 171 6.15 18.64 45.24
CA ALA A 171 5.27 19.51 44.48
C ALA A 171 3.80 19.20 44.82
N THR A 172 3.29 19.78 45.91
CA THR A 172 1.92 19.50 46.40
C THR A 172 0.81 19.98 45.45
N HIS A 173 1.17 20.69 44.39
CA HIS A 173 0.25 21.20 43.38
C HIS A 173 0.06 20.27 42.17
N CYS A 174 0.76 19.14 42.13
CA CYS A 174 0.61 18.12 41.11
C CYS A 174 0.40 16.73 41.74
N HIS A 175 0.25 15.70 40.91
CA HIS A 175 0.20 14.31 41.38
C HIS A 175 1.55 13.93 41.98
N VAL A 176 1.58 13.21 43.09
CA VAL A 176 2.83 12.66 43.65
C VAL A 176 2.71 11.15 43.78
N VAL A 177 3.66 10.43 43.16
CA VAL A 177 3.77 8.97 43.24
C VAL A 177 5.05 8.62 44.01
N LEU A 178 4.89 7.83 45.07
CA LEU A 178 5.99 7.42 45.95
C LEU A 178 6.15 5.91 45.93
N PHE A 179 7.27 5.46 45.38
CA PHE A 179 7.65 4.05 45.29
C PHE A 179 8.37 3.57 46.55
N GLN A 180 8.37 2.25 46.75
CA GLN A 180 9.13 1.55 47.80
C GLN A 180 8.76 1.93 49.24
N VAL A 181 7.52 2.39 49.47
CA VAL A 181 7.01 2.77 50.80
C VAL A 181 6.94 1.61 51.81
N GLY A 182 7.04 0.36 51.33
CA GLY A 182 7.10 -0.84 52.17
C GLY A 182 8.47 -1.22 52.71
N ALA A 183 9.54 -0.52 52.30
CA ALA A 183 10.92 -0.88 52.64
C ALA A 183 11.78 0.35 52.99
N VAL A 184 11.18 1.36 53.66
CA VAL A 184 11.83 2.64 53.95
C VAL A 184 13.14 2.43 54.73
N GLY A 185 14.25 2.88 54.16
CA GLY A 185 15.57 2.79 54.79
C GLY A 185 16.08 1.37 55.03
N ASP A 186 15.52 0.37 54.32
CA ASP A 186 16.00 -1.02 54.34
C ASP A 186 16.95 -1.26 53.15
N LEU A 187 18.16 -1.76 53.42
CA LEU A 187 19.19 -2.03 52.41
C LEU A 187 19.34 -3.53 52.07
N GLY A 188 18.65 -4.39 52.81
CA GLY A 188 18.76 -5.85 52.71
C GLY A 188 17.62 -6.49 51.93
N PHE A 189 17.54 -7.81 51.97
CA PHE A 189 16.41 -8.57 51.41
C PHE A 189 15.94 -9.60 52.44
N ASN A 190 14.65 -9.96 52.40
CA ASN A 190 14.12 -11.06 53.16
C ASN A 190 12.98 -11.76 52.40
N PHE A 191 13.04 -13.08 52.28
CA PHE A 191 12.03 -13.87 51.55
C PHE A 191 10.65 -13.81 52.21
N LYS A 192 10.56 -13.54 53.52
CA LYS A 192 9.29 -13.37 54.25
C LYS A 192 8.71 -11.96 54.15
N GLY A 193 9.35 -11.07 53.38
CA GLY A 193 8.97 -9.68 53.21
C GLY A 193 9.65 -8.73 54.21
N PHE A 194 9.41 -7.44 54.01
CA PHE A 194 10.04 -6.37 54.80
C PHE A 194 9.28 -6.09 56.10
N LYS A 195 10.01 -5.85 57.19
CA LYS A 195 9.41 -5.48 58.48
C LYS A 195 8.92 -4.02 58.53
N ASN A 196 9.40 -3.19 57.60
CA ASN A 196 9.09 -1.76 57.46
C ASN A 196 9.15 -0.96 58.79
N THR A 197 10.15 -1.24 59.62
CA THR A 197 10.25 -0.70 61.00
C THR A 197 10.42 0.82 61.06
N LYS A 198 10.86 1.45 59.96
CA LYS A 198 11.10 2.89 59.84
C LYS A 198 9.96 3.65 59.14
N PHE A 199 8.84 2.98 58.84
CA PHE A 199 7.69 3.60 58.15
C PHE A 199 7.17 4.86 58.84
N SER A 200 7.21 4.92 60.17
CA SER A 200 6.78 6.09 60.95
C SER A 200 7.58 7.36 60.63
N VAL A 201 8.83 7.24 60.20
CA VAL A 201 9.66 8.38 59.77
C VAL A 201 9.12 8.98 58.47
N LEU A 202 8.73 8.12 57.52
CA LEU A 202 8.06 8.56 56.30
C LEU A 202 6.72 9.24 56.61
N VAL A 203 5.88 8.63 57.46
CA VAL A 203 4.59 9.20 57.83
C VAL A 203 4.75 10.56 58.49
N LYS A 204 5.76 10.76 59.35
CA LYS A 204 6.06 12.07 59.94
C LYS A 204 6.36 13.12 58.85
N ARG A 205 7.22 12.80 57.88
CA ARG A 205 7.53 13.72 56.77
C ARG A 205 6.28 14.06 55.94
N LEU A 206 5.42 13.08 55.69
CA LEU A 206 4.18 13.29 54.95
C LEU A 206 3.19 14.18 55.72
N LEU A 207 3.08 14.01 57.04
CA LEU A 207 2.28 14.89 57.92
C LEU A 207 2.76 16.34 57.84
N ASP A 208 4.07 16.57 57.85
CA ASP A 208 4.66 17.91 57.79
C ASP A 208 4.34 18.62 56.45
N ILE A 209 4.32 17.87 55.33
CA ILE A 209 4.08 18.42 53.99
C ILE A 209 2.58 18.65 53.74
N TYR A 210 1.77 17.62 53.99
CA TYR A 210 0.39 17.58 53.53
C TYR A 210 -0.63 17.84 54.63
N GLY A 211 -0.29 17.58 55.90
CA GLY A 211 -1.21 17.63 57.04
C GLY A 211 -1.95 16.30 57.26
N PRO A 212 -2.63 16.14 58.42
CA PRO A 212 -3.18 14.85 58.85
C PRO A 212 -4.32 14.33 57.98
N GLU A 213 -5.18 15.21 57.49
CA GLU A 213 -6.42 14.84 56.80
C GLU A 213 -6.26 14.71 55.28
N HIS A 214 -5.06 14.97 54.73
CA HIS A 214 -4.83 14.86 53.29
C HIS A 214 -4.96 13.40 52.83
N PRO A 215 -5.65 13.13 51.72
CA PRO A 215 -5.83 11.77 51.22
C PRO A 215 -4.52 11.17 50.69
N VAL A 216 -4.35 9.88 50.91
CA VAL A 216 -3.32 9.02 50.33
C VAL A 216 -3.96 7.75 49.81
N VAL A 217 -3.56 7.32 48.62
CA VAL A 217 -3.99 6.05 48.04
C VAL A 217 -2.85 5.04 48.20
N HIS A 218 -3.12 3.98 48.96
CA HIS A 218 -2.30 2.78 48.94
C HIS A 218 -2.69 1.94 47.73
N TYR A 219 -1.76 1.82 46.79
CA TYR A 219 -1.96 1.16 45.52
C TYR A 219 -1.04 -0.07 45.39
N VAL A 220 -1.61 -1.17 44.90
CA VAL A 220 -0.88 -2.33 44.40
C VAL A 220 -1.53 -2.76 43.10
N ALA A 221 -0.78 -2.71 42.00
CA ALA A 221 -1.23 -3.20 40.71
C ALA A 221 -1.54 -4.70 40.77
N SER A 222 -2.56 -5.14 40.03
CA SER A 222 -2.88 -6.56 39.98
C SER A 222 -1.82 -7.35 39.21
N GLN A 223 -1.22 -8.35 39.86
CA GLN A 223 -0.33 -9.32 39.23
C GLN A 223 -1.11 -10.42 38.47
N LEU A 224 -2.42 -10.57 38.71
CA LEU A 224 -3.24 -11.63 38.12
C LEU A 224 -4.33 -11.04 37.22
N SER A 225 -4.49 -11.61 36.03
CA SER A 225 -5.54 -11.16 35.08
C SER A 225 -6.97 -11.34 35.60
N THR A 226 -7.17 -12.19 36.61
CA THR A 226 -8.46 -12.47 37.25
C THR A 226 -8.73 -11.63 38.50
N ALA A 227 -7.75 -10.87 38.98
CA ALA A 227 -7.86 -10.06 40.19
C ALA A 227 -7.88 -8.56 39.87
N ALA A 228 -8.65 -7.81 40.66
CA ALA A 228 -8.63 -6.35 40.63
C ALA A 228 -7.36 -5.82 41.33
N PRO A 229 -6.88 -4.61 40.97
CA PRO A 229 -5.84 -3.94 41.73
C PRO A 229 -6.32 -3.63 43.15
N LEU A 230 -5.38 -3.53 44.09
CA LEU A 230 -5.66 -3.00 45.42
C LEU A 230 -5.64 -1.47 45.36
N ILE A 231 -6.78 -0.86 45.66
CA ILE A 231 -6.92 0.60 45.78
C ILE A 231 -7.55 0.90 47.14
N GLN A 232 -6.71 1.25 48.12
CA GLN A 232 -7.16 1.61 49.46
C GLN A 232 -6.95 3.11 49.70
N ARG A 233 -8.02 3.80 50.10
CA ARG A 233 -8.00 5.24 50.37
C ARG A 233 -7.92 5.47 51.88
N TYR A 234 -6.94 6.27 52.28
CA TYR A 234 -6.66 6.63 53.66
C TYR A 234 -6.42 8.14 53.78
N THR A 235 -6.43 8.66 54.99
CA THR A 235 -5.75 9.93 55.31
C THR A 235 -4.31 9.66 55.74
N ILE A 236 -3.44 10.67 55.73
CA ILE A 236 -2.06 10.50 56.23
C ILE A 236 -2.06 10.10 57.71
N LYS A 237 -2.99 10.62 58.51
CA LYS A 237 -3.18 10.22 59.92
C LYS A 237 -3.48 8.72 60.06
N ASP A 238 -4.23 8.13 59.14
CA ASP A 238 -4.56 6.70 59.18
C ASP A 238 -3.33 5.81 59.03
N LEU A 239 -2.28 6.29 58.36
CA LEU A 239 -1.02 5.57 58.21
C LEU A 239 -0.29 5.35 59.56
N GLN A 240 -0.62 6.14 60.59
CA GLN A 240 -0.08 5.95 61.94
C GLN A 240 -0.71 4.74 62.66
N ARG A 241 -1.86 4.26 62.19
CA ARG A 241 -2.54 3.12 62.82
C ARG A 241 -1.83 1.82 62.45
N GLN A 242 -1.60 0.97 63.44
CA GLN A 242 -0.75 -0.21 63.27
C GLN A 242 -1.33 -1.21 62.25
N GLU A 243 -2.66 -1.34 62.17
CA GLU A 243 -3.35 -2.20 61.23
C GLU A 243 -3.25 -1.73 59.78
N VAL A 244 -3.11 -0.43 59.55
CA VAL A 244 -2.90 0.16 58.21
C VAL A 244 -1.44 0.02 57.82
N ALA A 245 -0.51 0.40 58.71
CA ALA A 245 0.93 0.27 58.46
C ALA A 245 1.35 -1.17 58.11
N LYS A 246 0.74 -2.18 58.74
CA LYS A 246 0.98 -3.61 58.45
C LYS A 246 0.53 -4.05 57.05
N ARG A 247 -0.35 -3.29 56.37
CA ARG A 247 -0.78 -3.59 55.00
C ARG A 247 0.17 -3.05 53.93
N VAL A 248 1.11 -2.18 54.31
CA VAL A 248 2.09 -1.60 53.39
C VAL A 248 3.24 -2.59 53.24
N THR A 249 3.42 -3.12 52.03
CA THR A 249 4.37 -4.20 51.71
C THR A 249 5.37 -3.76 50.64
N GLY A 250 6.33 -4.63 50.29
CA GLY A 250 7.38 -4.32 49.32
C GLY A 250 6.89 -3.96 47.91
N ILE A 251 5.65 -4.30 47.56
CA ILE A 251 5.02 -3.98 46.27
C ILE A 251 4.01 -2.82 46.35
N SER A 252 3.93 -2.15 47.50
CA SER A 252 3.06 -1.00 47.71
C SER A 252 3.66 0.27 47.11
N THR A 253 2.81 1.02 46.41
CA THR A 253 3.07 2.38 45.91
C THR A 253 2.05 3.33 46.51
N PHE A 254 2.47 4.53 46.91
CA PHE A 254 1.54 5.57 47.35
C PHE A 254 1.30 6.60 46.27
N TYR A 255 0.04 6.98 46.09
CA TYR A 255 -0.36 8.12 45.28
C TYR A 255 -0.99 9.19 46.16
N PHE A 256 -0.58 10.43 45.94
CA PHE A 256 -1.13 11.62 46.57
C PHE A 256 -1.75 12.50 45.48
N PRO A 257 -3.06 12.80 45.56
CA PRO A 257 -3.64 13.81 44.68
C PRO A 257 -3.13 15.21 45.07
N PRO A 258 -3.23 16.19 44.15
CA PRO A 258 -2.87 17.57 44.44
C PRO A 258 -3.60 18.11 45.68
N LYS A 259 -2.87 18.79 46.55
CA LYS A 259 -3.41 19.50 47.72
C LYS A 259 -4.06 20.83 47.33
N ASN A 260 -3.48 21.50 46.34
CA ASN A 260 -3.91 22.80 45.84
C ASN A 260 -3.60 22.92 44.35
N MET A 261 -4.48 23.57 43.57
CA MET A 261 -4.23 23.81 42.15
C MET A 261 -3.53 25.15 41.96
N LEU A 262 -2.52 25.21 41.09
CA LEU A 262 -1.94 26.50 40.68
C LEU A 262 -2.93 27.26 39.80
N THR A 263 -2.92 28.58 39.93
CA THR A 263 -3.67 29.49 39.06
C THR A 263 -2.85 29.85 37.82
N SER A 264 -3.51 29.93 36.67
CA SER A 264 -2.87 30.33 35.42
C SER A 264 -2.25 31.73 35.51
N SER A 265 -1.04 31.90 34.96
CA SER A 265 -0.35 33.18 34.89
C SER A 265 -0.94 34.07 33.77
N GLN A 266 -1.43 35.26 34.14
CA GLN A 266 -1.95 36.23 33.18
C GLN A 266 -0.88 36.71 32.21
N THR A 267 0.33 36.96 32.71
CA THR A 267 1.48 37.39 31.89
C THR A 267 1.85 36.33 30.84
N ALA A 268 1.89 35.06 31.24
CA ALA A 268 2.19 33.96 30.33
C ALA A 268 1.07 33.80 29.27
N ALA A 269 -0.19 33.86 29.70
CA ALA A 269 -1.32 33.77 28.78
C ALA A 269 -1.31 34.90 27.74
N SER A 270 -1.07 36.14 28.16
CA SER A 270 -0.96 37.28 27.25
C SER A 270 0.20 37.13 26.27
N SER A 271 1.35 36.59 26.71
CA SER A 271 2.51 36.35 25.84
C SER A 271 2.26 35.25 24.80
N LEU A 272 1.37 34.30 25.12
CA LEU A 272 0.95 33.22 24.22
C LEU A 272 -0.26 33.58 23.34
N GLY A 273 -0.77 34.81 23.44
CA GLY A 273 -2.00 35.23 22.74
C GLY A 273 -3.27 34.52 23.24
N LEU A 274 -3.25 33.98 24.46
CA LEU A 274 -4.34 33.22 25.04
C LEU A 274 -5.21 34.09 25.97
N VAL A 275 -6.53 33.93 25.85
CA VAL A 275 -7.50 34.51 26.80
C VAL A 275 -7.77 33.49 27.90
N LEU A 276 -7.39 33.82 29.14
CA LEU A 276 -7.70 32.97 30.28
C LEU A 276 -9.21 32.92 30.51
N ARG A 277 -9.74 31.71 30.61
CA ARG A 277 -11.10 31.46 31.08
C ARG A 277 -11.04 30.90 32.49
N GLN A 278 -11.95 31.34 33.35
CA GLN A 278 -12.11 30.74 34.66
C GLN A 278 -12.83 29.39 34.53
N GLU A 279 -12.08 28.34 34.25
CA GLU A 279 -12.60 26.96 34.34
C GLU A 279 -11.94 26.28 35.54
N LYS A 280 -12.75 25.92 36.56
CA LYS A 280 -12.32 25.04 37.65
C LYS A 280 -12.36 23.60 37.17
N LEU A 281 -11.38 23.26 36.35
CA LEU A 281 -11.20 21.92 35.86
C LEU A 281 -10.76 20.99 37.03
N PRO A 282 -11.40 19.82 37.22
CA PRO A 282 -10.98 18.88 38.26
C PRO A 282 -9.56 18.37 37.98
N TYR A 283 -8.85 17.93 39.02
CA TYR A 283 -7.53 17.29 38.87
C TYR A 283 -7.62 15.84 38.37
N THR A 284 -8.82 15.24 38.39
CA THR A 284 -9.11 13.92 37.80
C THR A 284 -10.12 14.05 36.67
N GLY A 285 -9.88 13.35 35.57
CA GLY A 285 -10.78 13.29 34.43
C GLY A 285 -10.81 14.56 33.57
N PRO A 286 -11.30 14.46 32.33
CA PRO A 286 -11.32 15.60 31.41
C PRO A 286 -12.37 16.65 31.78
N PHE A 287 -13.46 16.25 32.44
CA PHE A 287 -14.63 17.08 32.78
C PHE A 287 -15.07 16.91 34.24
N ALA A 288 -15.92 17.81 34.73
CA ALA A 288 -16.54 17.68 36.06
C ALA A 288 -17.45 16.42 36.11
N PRO A 289 -17.43 15.62 37.19
CA PRO A 289 -18.09 14.30 37.23
C PRO A 289 -19.58 14.25 36.83
N ASP A 290 -20.29 15.35 36.99
CA ASP A 290 -21.72 15.52 36.72
C ASP A 290 -22.03 16.32 35.44
N GLN A 291 -21.01 16.84 34.75
CA GLN A 291 -21.17 17.69 33.55
C GLN A 291 -20.24 17.29 32.41
N PRO A 292 -20.41 16.08 31.82
CA PRO A 292 -19.58 15.63 30.70
C PRO A 292 -19.86 16.34 29.37
N TYR A 293 -21.03 16.99 29.24
CA TYR A 293 -21.46 17.67 28.01
C TYR A 293 -21.90 19.10 28.30
N GLY A 294 -20.99 20.06 28.16
CA GLY A 294 -21.31 21.48 28.10
C GLY A 294 -21.85 21.88 26.73
N GLU A 295 -22.18 23.16 26.56
CA GLU A 295 -22.71 23.69 25.29
C GLU A 295 -21.74 23.46 24.12
N ARG A 296 -20.43 23.56 24.36
CA ARG A 296 -19.40 23.34 23.33
C ARG A 296 -19.31 21.89 22.91
N GLU A 297 -19.32 20.96 23.86
CA GLU A 297 -19.28 19.52 23.59
C GLU A 297 -20.55 19.10 22.83
N VAL A 298 -21.72 19.60 23.24
CA VAL A 298 -22.99 19.36 22.52
C VAL A 298 -22.93 19.90 21.09
N ALA A 299 -22.39 21.11 20.89
CA ALA A 299 -22.22 21.68 19.55
C ALA A 299 -21.27 20.83 18.69
N ALA A 300 -20.15 20.35 19.26
CA ALA A 300 -19.21 19.47 18.58
C ALA A 300 -19.85 18.11 18.19
N VAL A 301 -20.65 17.52 19.09
CA VAL A 301 -21.40 16.29 18.80
C VAL A 301 -22.42 16.51 17.69
N LYS A 302 -23.16 17.63 17.71
CA LYS A 302 -24.10 17.98 16.63
C LYS A 302 -23.40 18.15 15.27
N ALA A 303 -22.19 18.71 15.25
CA ALA A 303 -21.41 18.88 14.03
C ALA A 303 -21.04 17.56 13.34
N LEU A 304 -21.07 16.42 14.06
CA LEU A 304 -20.86 15.10 13.46
C LEU A 304 -21.92 14.73 12.41
N ALA A 305 -23.16 15.25 12.53
CA ALA A 305 -24.25 14.95 11.59
C ALA A 305 -23.98 15.45 10.16
N VAL A 306 -23.11 16.44 10.01
CA VAL A 306 -22.73 17.05 8.72
C VAL A 306 -21.24 16.90 8.42
N HIS A 307 -20.53 16.08 9.20
CA HIS A 307 -19.09 15.92 9.05
C HIS A 307 -18.73 15.32 7.68
N LYS A 308 -17.84 16.01 6.96
CA LYS A 308 -17.17 15.49 5.76
C LYS A 308 -15.69 15.35 6.06
N THR A 309 -15.07 14.33 5.48
CA THR A 309 -13.60 14.17 5.56
C THR A 309 -12.93 15.42 4.96
N PRO A 310 -12.01 16.09 5.68
CA PRO A 310 -11.35 17.29 5.17
C PRO A 310 -10.60 17.04 3.86
N LYS A 311 -10.59 18.03 2.95
CA LYS A 311 -9.92 17.95 1.63
C LYS A 311 -8.45 17.51 1.72
N ASN A 312 -7.74 17.97 2.76
CA ASN A 312 -6.31 17.68 2.95
C ASN A 312 -6.05 16.40 3.76
N TYR A 313 -7.09 15.71 4.22
CA TYR A 313 -6.93 14.43 4.90
C TYR A 313 -6.72 13.30 3.87
N VAL A 314 -5.50 12.76 3.85
CA VAL A 314 -5.15 11.58 3.05
C VAL A 314 -5.09 10.37 3.96
N LYS A 315 -6.03 9.44 3.75
CA LYS A 315 -6.09 8.17 4.50
C LYS A 315 -4.86 7.31 4.18
N SER A 316 -4.15 6.87 5.23
CA SER A 316 -3.05 5.92 5.07
C SER A 316 -3.55 4.54 4.63
N ARG A 317 -2.84 3.92 3.69
CA ARG A 317 -3.05 2.60 3.11
C ARG A 317 -1.71 1.92 2.91
N THR A 318 -1.61 0.66 3.29
CA THR A 318 -0.37 -0.10 3.16
C THR A 318 -0.64 -1.26 2.23
N SER A 319 0.24 -1.53 1.26
CA SER A 319 0.16 -2.79 0.53
C SER A 319 0.37 -3.96 1.50
N PRO A 320 -0.21 -5.15 1.23
CA PRO A 320 0.07 -6.34 2.04
C PRO A 320 1.56 -6.64 2.14
N ALA A 321 2.33 -6.42 1.07
CA ALA A 321 3.77 -6.63 1.03
C ALA A 321 4.53 -5.68 1.97
N LEU A 322 4.23 -4.37 1.91
CA LEU A 322 4.83 -3.39 2.81
C LEU A 322 4.44 -3.65 4.27
N TYR A 323 3.18 -3.99 4.55
CA TYR A 323 2.74 -4.35 5.91
C TYR A 323 3.49 -5.57 6.44
N ASN A 324 3.59 -6.64 5.64
CA ASN A 324 4.30 -7.86 6.03
C ASN A 324 5.78 -7.59 6.29
N ALA A 325 6.43 -6.77 5.46
CA ALA A 325 7.81 -6.35 5.67
C ALA A 325 7.97 -5.58 6.98
N LEU A 326 7.14 -4.58 7.24
CA LEU A 326 7.16 -3.80 8.47
C LEU A 326 6.88 -4.67 9.71
N TYR A 327 5.91 -5.57 9.62
CA TYR A 327 5.57 -6.51 10.69
C TYR A 327 6.75 -7.42 11.02
N GLN A 328 7.40 -8.01 10.02
CA GLN A 328 8.61 -8.83 10.22
C GLN A 328 9.73 -8.02 10.87
N LEU A 329 9.94 -6.77 10.44
CA LEU A 329 10.96 -5.89 11.02
C LEU A 329 10.64 -5.53 12.48
N ALA A 330 9.37 -5.35 12.83
CA ALA A 330 8.95 -5.00 14.19
C ALA A 330 8.88 -6.20 15.16
N THR A 331 8.61 -7.41 14.66
CA THR A 331 8.35 -8.61 15.49
C THR A 331 9.45 -9.67 15.38
N ASN A 332 10.51 -9.42 14.61
CA ASN A 332 11.63 -10.35 14.51
C ASN A 332 12.98 -9.60 14.59
N PRO A 333 13.60 -9.51 15.78
CA PRO A 333 14.88 -8.84 15.99
C PRO A 333 16.02 -9.35 15.10
N THR A 334 16.03 -10.64 14.75
CA THR A 334 17.02 -11.19 13.81
C THR A 334 16.80 -10.66 12.39
N VAL A 335 15.55 -10.58 11.93
CA VAL A 335 15.22 -9.98 10.63
C VAL A 335 15.55 -8.49 10.62
N ALA A 336 15.19 -7.75 11.67
CA ALA A 336 15.54 -6.34 11.83
C ALA A 336 17.06 -6.10 11.79
N ALA A 337 17.84 -6.94 12.49
CA ALA A 337 19.30 -6.86 12.46
C ALA A 337 19.88 -7.17 11.07
N LYS A 338 19.36 -8.18 10.37
CA LYS A 338 19.74 -8.51 8.99
C LYS A 338 19.40 -7.37 8.02
N PHE A 339 18.24 -6.74 8.20
CA PHE A 339 17.84 -5.57 7.43
C PHE A 339 18.80 -4.40 7.65
N LYS A 340 19.12 -4.06 8.90
CA LYS A 340 20.10 -3.00 9.21
C LYS A 340 21.47 -3.27 8.58
N ALA A 341 21.93 -4.53 8.56
CA ALA A 341 23.21 -4.90 7.99
C ALA A 341 23.22 -4.92 6.44
N ALA A 342 22.11 -5.34 5.81
CA ALA A 342 22.01 -5.47 4.36
C ALA A 342 20.58 -5.26 3.86
N PRO A 343 20.08 -4.00 3.80
CA PRO A 343 18.70 -3.71 3.44
C PRO A 343 18.31 -4.28 2.08
N ALA A 344 19.18 -4.17 1.08
CA ALA A 344 18.94 -4.67 -0.27
C ALA A 344 18.68 -6.18 -0.34
N LYS A 345 19.36 -6.98 0.51
CA LYS A 345 19.14 -8.43 0.56
C LYS A 345 17.78 -8.78 1.12
N PHE A 346 17.35 -8.09 2.18
CA PHE A 346 16.01 -8.28 2.74
C PHE A 346 14.93 -7.85 1.73
N LEU A 347 15.07 -6.67 1.12
CA LEU A 347 14.08 -6.15 0.17
C LEU A 347 13.91 -7.06 -1.05
N ALA A 348 14.98 -7.70 -1.53
CA ALA A 348 14.91 -8.67 -2.63
C ALA A 348 14.13 -9.96 -2.29
N THR A 349 13.86 -10.23 -1.01
CA THR A 349 13.05 -11.38 -0.57
C THR A 349 11.57 -11.04 -0.36
N GLN A 350 11.16 -9.78 -0.56
CA GLN A 350 9.79 -9.34 -0.33
C GLN A 350 8.99 -9.35 -1.63
N ASP A 351 8.17 -10.39 -1.82
CA ASP A 351 7.29 -10.50 -2.98
C ASP A 351 6.17 -9.44 -2.95
N GLY A 352 5.93 -8.81 -4.10
CA GLY A 352 4.86 -7.82 -4.27
C GLY A 352 5.15 -6.41 -3.70
N LEU A 353 6.36 -6.16 -3.19
CA LEU A 353 6.76 -4.84 -2.71
C LEU A 353 7.03 -3.89 -3.88
N LYS A 354 6.36 -2.73 -3.90
CA LYS A 354 6.54 -1.72 -4.97
C LYS A 354 7.89 -1.02 -4.86
N LYS A 355 8.40 -0.47 -5.97
CA LYS A 355 9.70 0.24 -6.01
C LYS A 355 9.77 1.41 -5.01
N ASN A 356 8.72 2.21 -4.93
CA ASN A 356 8.62 3.34 -4.00
C ASN A 356 8.58 2.87 -2.53
N GLU A 357 7.87 1.77 -2.24
CA GLU A 357 7.82 1.17 -0.90
C GLU A 357 9.18 0.60 -0.47
N ALA A 358 9.87 -0.10 -1.39
CA ALA A 358 11.22 -0.61 -1.16
C ALA A 358 12.22 0.52 -0.92
N LEU A 359 12.11 1.63 -1.67
CA LEU A 359 12.93 2.82 -1.47
C LEU A 359 12.65 3.47 -0.12
N ALA A 360 11.37 3.59 0.27
CA ALA A 360 10.97 4.15 1.56
C ALA A 360 11.51 3.33 2.74
N LEU A 361 11.40 2.00 2.68
CA LEU A 361 12.01 1.10 3.66
C LEU A 361 13.52 1.29 3.71
N LYS A 362 14.20 1.27 2.55
CA LYS A 362 15.66 1.44 2.47
C LYS A 362 16.14 2.74 3.10
N ARG A 363 15.41 3.85 2.92
CA ARG A 363 15.70 5.15 3.53
C ARG A 363 15.50 5.17 5.03
N SER A 364 14.69 4.26 5.59
CA SER A 364 14.32 4.24 7.01
C SER A 364 13.75 5.59 7.50
N SER A 365 13.08 6.33 6.61
CA SER A 365 12.51 7.64 6.89
C SER A 365 11.01 7.53 7.18
N PRO A 366 10.52 8.04 8.33
CA PRO A 366 9.09 8.06 8.63
C PRO A 366 8.28 8.84 7.59
N GLY A 367 8.82 9.92 7.03
CA GLY A 367 8.19 10.72 5.99
C GLY A 367 8.03 9.94 4.68
N ALA A 368 9.10 9.26 4.24
CA ALA A 368 9.06 8.43 3.04
C ALA A 368 8.11 7.24 3.18
N LEU A 369 8.09 6.58 4.34
CA LEU A 369 7.14 5.51 4.64
C LEU A 369 5.70 6.03 4.64
N ARG A 370 5.45 7.19 5.26
CA ARG A 370 4.14 7.83 5.24
C ARG A 370 3.68 8.16 3.83
N LEU A 371 4.57 8.66 2.96
CA LEU A 371 4.26 8.95 1.57
C LEU A 371 3.95 7.66 0.79
N ALA A 372 4.77 6.61 0.96
CA ALA A 372 4.52 5.31 0.34
C ALA A 372 3.21 4.67 0.83
N MET A 373 2.82 4.95 2.06
CA MET A 373 1.55 4.53 2.65
C MET A 373 0.39 5.52 2.38
N LYS A 374 0.58 6.59 1.63
CA LYS A 374 -0.49 7.54 1.26
C LYS A 374 -0.89 7.33 -0.20
N VAL A 375 -1.21 6.09 -0.52
CA VAL A 375 -1.72 5.68 -1.83
C VAL A 375 -2.97 6.50 -2.14
N THR A 376 -2.93 7.25 -3.24
CA THR A 376 -4.01 8.17 -3.62
C THR A 376 -5.26 7.43 -4.06
N SER A 377 -6.41 8.11 -4.14
CA SER A 377 -7.62 7.53 -4.76
C SER A 377 -7.35 7.08 -6.20
N SER A 378 -6.50 7.81 -6.95
CA SER A 378 -6.06 7.47 -8.30
C SER A 378 -5.32 6.13 -8.35
N ASP A 379 -4.36 5.90 -7.44
CA ASP A 379 -3.59 4.66 -7.39
C ASP A 379 -4.46 3.42 -7.07
N ILE A 380 -5.53 3.60 -6.30
CA ILE A 380 -6.50 2.55 -5.97
C ILE A 380 -7.44 2.31 -7.14
N ALA A 381 -7.85 3.39 -7.80
CA ALA A 381 -8.61 3.31 -9.04
C ALA A 381 -7.83 2.53 -10.11
N MET A 382 -6.53 2.78 -10.27
CA MET A 382 -5.67 2.01 -11.18
C MET A 382 -5.60 0.53 -10.78
N GLN A 383 -5.51 0.21 -9.49
CA GLN A 383 -5.57 -1.18 -9.02
C GLN A 383 -6.92 -1.83 -9.32
N PHE A 384 -8.02 -1.08 -9.15
CA PHE A 384 -9.36 -1.55 -9.48
C PHE A 384 -9.48 -1.84 -10.98
N VAL A 385 -9.07 -0.91 -11.85
CA VAL A 385 -9.05 -1.10 -13.31
C VAL A 385 -8.25 -2.34 -13.68
N GLN A 386 -7.07 -2.50 -13.10
CA GLN A 386 -6.21 -3.67 -13.32
C GLN A 386 -6.84 -4.99 -12.83
N ALA A 387 -7.63 -4.97 -11.76
CA ALA A 387 -8.37 -6.14 -11.27
C ALA A 387 -9.58 -6.42 -12.16
N GLU A 388 -10.30 -5.37 -12.56
CA GLU A 388 -11.43 -5.42 -13.48
C GLU A 388 -11.02 -6.05 -14.81
N LEU A 389 -9.91 -5.63 -15.40
CA LEU A 389 -9.37 -6.18 -16.66
C LEU A 389 -8.97 -7.67 -16.56
N ARG A 390 -8.85 -8.23 -15.36
CA ARG A 390 -8.45 -9.63 -15.13
C ARG A 390 -9.56 -10.52 -14.59
N ASP A 391 -10.65 -9.95 -14.04
CA ASP A 391 -11.74 -10.69 -13.42
C ASP A 391 -13.09 -10.38 -14.08
N PRO A 392 -13.63 -11.32 -14.88
CA PRO A 392 -14.91 -11.11 -15.52
C PRO A 392 -16.14 -10.95 -14.68
N LYS A 393 -16.11 -11.45 -13.45
CA LYS A 393 -17.22 -11.27 -12.52
C LYS A 393 -17.18 -9.88 -11.93
N LEU A 394 -15.98 -9.36 -11.63
CA LEU A 394 -15.80 -8.02 -11.09
C LEU A 394 -16.26 -6.95 -12.08
N ALA A 395 -15.87 -7.06 -13.36
CA ALA A 395 -16.30 -6.12 -14.40
C ALA A 395 -17.82 -6.15 -14.63
N GLN A 396 -18.45 -7.33 -14.62
CA GLN A 396 -19.91 -7.44 -14.73
C GLN A 396 -20.63 -6.83 -13.52
N ALA A 397 -20.10 -7.03 -12.32
CA ALA A 397 -20.66 -6.46 -11.11
C ALA A 397 -20.52 -4.93 -11.09
N TYR A 398 -19.39 -4.40 -11.59
CA TYR A 398 -19.19 -2.97 -11.75
C TYR A 398 -20.14 -2.36 -12.79
N ALA A 399 -20.33 -3.04 -13.93
CA ALA A 399 -21.32 -2.68 -14.94
C ALA A 399 -22.72 -2.51 -14.36
N ALA A 400 -23.12 -3.48 -13.53
CA ALA A 400 -24.44 -3.53 -12.94
C ALA A 400 -24.64 -2.38 -11.95
N ILE A 401 -23.66 -2.05 -11.10
CA ILE A 401 -23.80 -0.96 -10.14
C ILE A 401 -23.77 0.41 -10.83
N LEU A 402 -22.95 0.61 -11.86
CA LEU A 402 -22.95 1.83 -12.67
C LEU A 402 -24.33 2.04 -13.31
N LYS A 403 -24.86 1.01 -13.99
CA LYS A 403 -26.16 1.07 -14.67
C LYS A 403 -27.32 1.29 -13.72
N ALA A 404 -27.29 0.66 -12.54
CA ALA A 404 -28.34 0.81 -11.54
C ALA A 404 -28.42 2.23 -10.96
N ASN A 405 -27.31 2.98 -10.98
CA ASN A 405 -27.20 4.29 -10.34
C ASN A 405 -26.95 5.45 -11.32
N GLN A 406 -26.95 5.21 -12.63
CA GLN A 406 -26.63 6.20 -13.67
C GLN A 406 -27.56 7.43 -13.68
N ALA A 407 -28.78 7.31 -13.16
CA ALA A 407 -29.78 8.38 -13.10
C ALA A 407 -30.11 8.82 -11.66
N ASP A 408 -29.33 8.34 -10.67
CA ASP A 408 -29.54 8.65 -9.26
C ASP A 408 -28.71 9.86 -8.85
N LYS A 409 -29.34 10.83 -8.15
CA LYS A 409 -28.66 12.04 -7.66
C LYS A 409 -27.53 11.73 -6.67
N ASP A 410 -27.68 10.65 -5.89
CA ASP A 410 -26.67 10.16 -4.96
C ASP A 410 -25.86 8.98 -5.55
N GLY A 411 -25.97 8.76 -6.87
CA GLY A 411 -25.42 7.60 -7.55
C GLY A 411 -23.91 7.46 -7.39
N LYS A 412 -23.17 8.57 -7.44
CA LYS A 412 -21.71 8.59 -7.24
C LYS A 412 -21.30 8.08 -5.86
N ASP A 413 -22.01 8.50 -4.80
CA ASP A 413 -21.74 8.06 -3.43
C ASP A 413 -22.08 6.59 -3.22
N LYS A 414 -23.16 6.10 -3.85
CA LYS A 414 -23.55 4.68 -3.84
C LYS A 414 -22.51 3.82 -4.56
N ILE A 415 -22.00 4.27 -5.70
CA ILE A 415 -20.94 3.57 -6.46
C ILE A 415 -19.62 3.58 -5.68
N ALA A 416 -19.22 4.71 -5.10
CA ALA A 416 -18.03 4.81 -4.25
C ALA A 416 -18.14 3.89 -3.01
N THR A 417 -19.32 3.79 -2.42
CA THR A 417 -19.61 2.85 -1.32
C THR A 417 -19.47 1.40 -1.78
N TRP A 418 -19.99 1.07 -2.97
CA TRP A 418 -19.83 -0.27 -3.53
C TRP A 418 -18.36 -0.61 -3.80
N LEU A 419 -17.60 0.29 -4.44
CA LEU A 419 -16.16 0.13 -4.70
C LEU A 419 -15.41 -0.12 -3.39
N LYS A 420 -15.70 0.67 -2.35
CA LYS A 420 -15.14 0.52 -1.02
C LYS A 420 -15.45 -0.85 -0.40
N ASN A 421 -16.67 -1.34 -0.57
CA ASN A 421 -17.08 -2.68 -0.11
C ASN A 421 -16.38 -3.81 -0.89
N GLN A 422 -15.96 -3.57 -2.12
CA GLN A 422 -15.08 -4.48 -2.89
C GLN A 422 -13.61 -4.38 -2.48
N GLY A 423 -13.26 -3.52 -1.52
CA GLY A 423 -11.88 -3.28 -1.06
C GLY A 423 -11.18 -2.10 -1.76
N TYR A 424 -11.85 -1.41 -2.67
CA TYR A 424 -11.31 -0.31 -3.46
C TYR A 424 -11.93 1.02 -3.02
N ASP A 425 -11.35 1.64 -2.00
CA ASP A 425 -11.83 2.90 -1.44
C ASP A 425 -11.38 4.08 -2.33
N THR A 426 -12.08 4.19 -3.46
CA THR A 426 -11.88 5.17 -4.54
C THR A 426 -13.25 5.64 -5.07
N THR A 427 -13.25 6.55 -6.04
CA THR A 427 -14.46 7.11 -6.65
C THR A 427 -14.63 6.61 -8.08
N PRO A 428 -15.87 6.56 -8.62
CA PRO A 428 -16.08 6.25 -10.03
C PRO A 428 -15.29 7.19 -10.96
N ASP A 429 -15.17 8.48 -10.60
CA ASP A 429 -14.41 9.45 -11.38
C ASP A 429 -12.91 9.09 -11.45
N ALA A 430 -12.32 8.68 -10.33
CA ALA A 430 -10.92 8.24 -10.30
C ALA A 430 -10.72 6.93 -11.08
N VAL A 431 -11.68 5.99 -11.02
CA VAL A 431 -11.66 4.74 -11.79
C VAL A 431 -11.66 5.02 -13.28
N TYR A 432 -12.52 5.94 -13.74
CA TYR A 432 -12.55 6.34 -15.14
C TYR A 432 -11.22 6.95 -15.60
N GLN A 433 -10.65 7.89 -14.84
CA GLN A 433 -9.35 8.49 -15.16
C GLN A 433 -8.22 7.45 -15.18
N ALA A 434 -8.21 6.53 -14.22
CA ALA A 434 -7.24 5.44 -14.20
C ALA A 434 -7.40 4.49 -15.39
N PHE A 435 -8.63 4.28 -15.87
CA PHE A 435 -8.89 3.46 -17.05
C PHE A 435 -8.34 4.13 -18.32
N LEU A 436 -8.58 5.43 -18.50
CA LEU A 436 -7.99 6.20 -19.60
C LEU A 436 -6.46 6.17 -19.56
N GLN A 437 -5.87 6.31 -18.37
CA GLN A 437 -4.43 6.19 -18.18
C GLN A 437 -3.92 4.79 -18.57
N ALA A 438 -4.64 3.72 -18.19
CA ALA A 438 -4.27 2.35 -18.55
C ALA A 438 -4.32 2.12 -20.06
N LEU A 439 -5.37 2.59 -20.75
CA LEU A 439 -5.44 2.54 -22.22
C LEU A 439 -4.27 3.28 -22.88
N ASN A 440 -3.87 4.43 -22.35
CA ASN A 440 -2.84 5.26 -22.96
C ASN A 440 -1.41 4.75 -22.74
N GLN A 441 -1.15 4.00 -21.67
CA GLN A 441 0.21 3.70 -21.19
C GLN A 441 0.53 2.19 -21.10
N ASP A 442 -0.46 1.31 -21.10
CA ASP A 442 -0.26 -0.14 -20.94
C ASP A 442 -0.78 -0.92 -22.16
N LEU A 443 0.14 -1.33 -23.04
CA LEU A 443 -0.19 -2.10 -24.23
C LEU A 443 -0.85 -3.44 -23.90
N SER A 444 -0.64 -4.00 -22.71
CA SER A 444 -1.22 -5.29 -22.33
C SER A 444 -2.75 -5.24 -22.16
N VAL A 445 -3.34 -4.04 -22.03
CA VAL A 445 -4.79 -3.83 -22.11
C VAL A 445 -5.35 -4.28 -23.47
N TYR A 446 -4.51 -4.25 -24.50
CA TYR A 446 -4.81 -4.65 -25.87
C TYR A 446 -4.30 -6.06 -26.22
N ASP A 447 -4.00 -6.91 -25.22
CA ASP A 447 -3.61 -8.30 -25.44
C ASP A 447 -4.66 -9.05 -26.29
N SER A 448 -4.31 -9.36 -27.54
CA SER A 448 -5.17 -10.08 -28.46
C SER A 448 -4.45 -10.48 -29.74
N LEU A 449 -5.13 -11.32 -30.54
CA LEU A 449 -4.78 -11.60 -31.92
C LEU A 449 -5.64 -10.73 -32.84
N TYR A 450 -5.00 -9.82 -33.56
CA TYR A 450 -5.64 -8.87 -34.47
C TYR A 450 -5.53 -9.37 -35.90
N ALA A 451 -6.69 -9.57 -36.53
CA ALA A 451 -6.78 -9.70 -37.97
C ALA A 451 -6.68 -8.30 -38.57
N THR A 452 -5.82 -8.11 -39.56
CA THR A 452 -5.60 -6.80 -40.16
C THR A 452 -6.00 -6.72 -41.62
N THR A 453 -6.35 -5.52 -42.03
CA THR A 453 -6.60 -5.13 -43.41
C THR A 453 -5.54 -4.11 -43.79
N LEU A 454 -4.70 -4.42 -44.78
CA LEU A 454 -3.66 -3.53 -45.31
C LEU A 454 -4.03 -3.15 -46.75
N ASP A 455 -4.11 -1.85 -47.05
CA ASP A 455 -4.48 -1.31 -48.36
C ASP A 455 -5.80 -1.89 -48.92
N GLY A 456 -6.75 -2.18 -48.04
CA GLY A 456 -8.05 -2.79 -48.39
C GLY A 456 -8.01 -4.31 -48.65
N GLY A 457 -6.83 -4.94 -48.57
CA GLY A 457 -6.63 -6.39 -48.64
C GLY A 457 -6.28 -7.02 -47.29
N THR A 458 -6.06 -8.33 -47.26
CA THR A 458 -5.59 -9.01 -46.03
C THR A 458 -4.20 -8.54 -45.65
N GLY A 459 -4.05 -8.02 -44.42
CA GLY A 459 -2.80 -7.52 -43.88
C GLY A 459 -2.08 -8.55 -42.98
N PRO A 460 -0.93 -8.17 -42.39
CA PRO A 460 -0.17 -9.03 -41.48
C PRO A 460 -0.88 -9.23 -40.15
N ILE A 461 -0.75 -10.41 -39.55
CA ILE A 461 -1.34 -10.70 -38.24
C ILE A 461 -0.54 -10.00 -37.15
N LEU A 462 -1.19 -9.17 -36.33
CA LEU A 462 -0.59 -8.59 -35.13
C LEU A 462 -1.06 -9.39 -33.91
N LEU A 463 -0.11 -9.91 -33.13
CA LEU A 463 -0.36 -10.52 -31.83
C LEU A 463 0.26 -9.65 -30.75
N ILE A 464 -0.56 -9.23 -29.79
CA ILE A 464 -0.11 -8.61 -28.54
C ILE A 464 -0.32 -9.64 -27.44
N GLN A 465 0.74 -9.98 -26.72
CA GLN A 465 0.68 -10.91 -25.59
C GLN A 465 1.58 -10.43 -24.45
N LYS A 466 0.99 -10.18 -23.29
CA LYS A 466 1.65 -9.60 -22.11
C LYS A 466 2.37 -8.29 -22.46
N GLY A 467 1.75 -7.47 -23.32
CA GLY A 467 2.34 -6.22 -23.81
C GLY A 467 3.51 -6.39 -24.79
N ILE A 468 3.77 -7.61 -25.28
CA ILE A 468 4.77 -7.87 -26.33
C ILE A 468 4.05 -7.92 -27.67
N ALA A 469 4.42 -7.03 -28.59
CA ALA A 469 3.89 -7.00 -29.95
C ALA A 469 4.69 -7.92 -30.88
N SER A 470 3.99 -8.68 -31.71
CA SER A 470 4.59 -9.50 -32.77
C SER A 470 3.76 -9.43 -34.06
N VAL A 471 4.45 -9.36 -35.20
CA VAL A 471 3.84 -9.28 -36.52
C VAL A 471 4.19 -10.54 -37.31
N ASN A 472 3.19 -11.27 -37.78
CA ASN A 472 3.34 -12.58 -38.43
C ASN A 472 4.22 -13.56 -37.63
N GLY A 473 4.14 -13.51 -36.29
CA GLY A 473 4.91 -14.36 -35.38
C GLY A 473 6.34 -13.88 -35.09
N GLN A 474 6.81 -12.78 -35.69
CA GLN A 474 8.08 -12.16 -35.34
C GLN A 474 7.89 -11.07 -34.28
N VAL A 475 8.59 -11.19 -33.15
CA VAL A 475 8.57 -10.18 -32.08
C VAL A 475 9.20 -8.87 -32.57
N ILE A 476 8.53 -7.75 -32.27
CA ILE A 476 9.04 -6.41 -32.58
C ILE A 476 10.12 -6.03 -31.56
N ASP A 477 11.28 -5.60 -32.06
CA ASP A 477 12.38 -5.08 -31.26
C ASP A 477 12.19 -3.57 -31.03
N GLN A 478 12.42 -3.12 -29.79
CA GLN A 478 12.23 -1.74 -29.32
C GLN A 478 10.90 -1.05 -29.71
N PRO A 479 9.72 -1.67 -29.49
CA PRO A 479 8.47 -0.97 -29.69
C PRO A 479 8.28 0.14 -28.63
N THR A 480 7.68 1.25 -29.04
CA THR A 480 7.23 2.31 -28.13
C THR A 480 5.70 2.30 -28.05
N TYR A 481 5.17 2.47 -26.83
CA TYR A 481 3.74 2.62 -26.60
C TYR A 481 3.46 3.82 -25.70
N ALA A 482 2.77 4.81 -26.24
CA ALA A 482 2.34 6.00 -25.50
C ALA A 482 1.12 6.63 -26.20
N ALA A 483 0.24 7.29 -25.44
CA ALA A 483 -0.96 7.94 -25.96
C ALA A 483 -1.78 7.00 -26.88
N SER A 484 -2.00 5.77 -26.41
CA SER A 484 -2.70 4.71 -27.15
C SER A 484 -2.07 4.35 -28.51
N THR A 485 -0.82 4.71 -28.75
CA THR A 485 -0.14 4.54 -30.03
C THR A 485 1.03 3.58 -29.89
N LEU A 486 0.98 2.46 -30.59
CA LEU A 486 2.09 1.52 -30.74
C LEU A 486 2.89 1.88 -31.99
N SER A 487 4.19 2.11 -31.83
CA SER A 487 5.08 2.43 -32.94
C SER A 487 6.38 1.64 -32.87
N TRP A 488 6.94 1.36 -34.04
CA TRP A 488 8.27 0.75 -34.19
C TRP A 488 8.86 1.12 -35.55
N GLN A 489 10.19 1.07 -35.66
CA GLN A 489 10.91 1.43 -36.87
C GLN A 489 11.69 0.24 -37.46
N ALA A 490 11.79 0.20 -38.78
CA ALA A 490 12.59 -0.80 -39.50
C ALA A 490 14.11 -0.62 -39.32
N SER A 491 14.55 0.54 -38.81
CA SER A 491 15.94 0.79 -38.39
C SER A 491 16.34 -0.09 -37.21
N ASP A 492 15.38 -0.45 -36.35
CA ASP A 492 15.61 -1.17 -35.10
C ASP A 492 15.52 -2.68 -35.31
N LYS A 493 16.05 -3.17 -36.44
CA LYS A 493 16.06 -4.59 -36.86
C LYS A 493 14.68 -5.21 -37.14
N ASN A 494 13.62 -4.40 -37.19
CA ASN A 494 12.29 -4.85 -37.57
C ASN A 494 12.14 -4.99 -39.09
N PRO A 495 11.27 -5.89 -39.59
CA PRO A 495 11.00 -6.05 -41.03
C PRO A 495 10.10 -4.94 -41.61
N SER A 496 9.49 -4.12 -40.76
CA SER A 496 8.55 -3.06 -41.11
C SER A 496 8.68 -1.86 -40.17
N THR A 497 8.09 -0.74 -40.59
CA THR A 497 7.79 0.40 -39.73
C THR A 497 6.27 0.49 -39.56
N ALA A 498 5.80 0.83 -38.36
CA ALA A 498 4.39 1.11 -38.14
C ALA A 498 4.16 2.18 -37.06
N VAL A 499 3.01 2.83 -37.18
CA VAL A 499 2.39 3.69 -36.17
C VAL A 499 0.92 3.30 -36.12
N LEU A 500 0.50 2.65 -35.03
CA LEU A 500 -0.82 2.06 -34.86
C LEU A 500 -1.53 2.71 -33.67
N HIS A 501 -2.64 3.38 -33.91
CA HIS A 501 -3.48 4.01 -32.89
C HIS A 501 -4.56 3.02 -32.45
N PHE A 502 -4.51 2.62 -31.19
CA PHE A 502 -5.42 1.67 -30.57
C PHE A 502 -6.65 2.36 -29.97
N SER A 503 -7.81 1.71 -30.07
CA SER A 503 -9.04 2.17 -29.44
C SER A 503 -9.97 1.01 -29.08
N VAL A 504 -10.96 1.29 -28.24
CA VAL A 504 -12.02 0.34 -27.86
C VAL A 504 -13.42 0.86 -28.25
N LEU A 505 -13.58 2.17 -28.47
CA LEU A 505 -14.87 2.87 -28.54
C LEU A 505 -15.06 3.81 -29.76
N THR A 506 -14.18 3.75 -30.77
CA THR A 506 -14.28 4.62 -31.96
C THR A 506 -14.48 3.80 -33.24
N ALA A 507 -15.18 4.34 -34.23
CA ALA A 507 -15.29 3.71 -35.55
C ALA A 507 -13.93 3.69 -36.27
N ASP A 508 -13.84 2.99 -37.40
CA ASP A 508 -12.61 2.83 -38.22
C ASP A 508 -12.01 4.17 -38.66
N ASP A 509 -12.76 5.27 -38.56
CA ASP A 509 -12.35 6.64 -38.89
C ASP A 509 -12.09 7.55 -37.66
N GLY A 510 -12.09 6.99 -36.45
CA GLY A 510 -11.84 7.73 -35.21
C GLY A 510 -13.06 8.45 -34.60
N LYS A 511 -14.27 8.31 -35.17
CA LYS A 511 -15.50 8.96 -34.68
C LYS A 511 -16.26 8.13 -33.63
N PRO A 512 -17.19 8.72 -32.84
CA PRO A 512 -18.08 7.98 -31.93
C PRO A 512 -18.90 6.90 -32.66
N LEU A 513 -19.08 5.74 -32.02
CA LEU A 513 -19.69 4.55 -32.63
C LEU A 513 -21.22 4.71 -32.85
N PRO A 514 -21.74 4.49 -34.07
CA PRO A 514 -23.17 4.31 -34.32
C PRO A 514 -23.74 3.05 -33.65
N ALA A 515 -25.06 3.01 -33.42
CA ALA A 515 -25.74 1.84 -32.87
C ALA A 515 -25.49 0.56 -33.70
N GLY A 516 -25.02 -0.51 -33.06
CA GLY A 516 -24.71 -1.79 -33.71
C GLY A 516 -23.28 -1.93 -34.27
N SER A 517 -22.42 -0.93 -34.04
CA SER A 517 -21.01 -0.97 -34.46
C SER A 517 -20.19 -2.01 -33.69
N TYR A 518 -19.03 -2.37 -34.24
CA TYR A 518 -18.07 -3.24 -33.57
C TYR A 518 -17.62 -2.61 -32.26
N VAL A 519 -17.66 -3.39 -31.18
CA VAL A 519 -17.22 -2.99 -29.83
C VAL A 519 -16.19 -4.01 -29.38
N GLY A 520 -14.93 -3.59 -29.34
CA GLY A 520 -13.78 -4.43 -29.00
C GLY A 520 -12.45 -3.74 -29.35
N PRO A 521 -11.31 -4.30 -28.91
CA PRO A 521 -9.99 -3.77 -29.24
C PRO A 521 -9.79 -3.72 -30.74
N GLN A 522 -9.34 -2.57 -31.22
CA GLN A 522 -9.03 -2.34 -32.62
C GLN A 522 -7.95 -1.27 -32.76
N PHE A 523 -7.38 -1.17 -33.94
CA PHE A 523 -6.45 -0.11 -34.28
C PHE A 523 -6.56 0.32 -35.73
N TYR A 524 -6.05 1.52 -36.00
CA TYR A 524 -5.80 2.02 -37.35
C TYR A 524 -4.45 2.72 -37.39
N GLY A 525 -3.84 2.83 -38.56
CA GLY A 525 -2.66 3.67 -38.72
C GLY A 525 -1.89 3.39 -39.99
N SER A 526 -0.56 3.51 -39.89
CA SER A 526 0.37 3.29 -40.99
C SER A 526 1.22 2.05 -40.76
N PHE A 527 1.41 1.26 -41.81
CA PHE A 527 2.31 0.12 -41.84
C PHE A 527 2.99 0.01 -43.21
N TYR A 528 4.31 -0.13 -43.25
CA TYR A 528 5.05 -0.33 -44.49
C TYR A 528 6.32 -1.15 -44.26
N LEU A 529 6.70 -1.95 -45.26
CA LEU A 529 7.88 -2.80 -45.20
C LEU A 529 9.18 -1.99 -45.30
N LYS A 530 10.26 -2.56 -44.76
CA LYS A 530 11.60 -1.96 -44.84
C LYS A 530 11.98 -1.67 -46.29
N GLY A 531 12.33 -0.40 -46.56
CA GLY A 531 12.71 0.08 -47.90
C GLY A 531 11.56 0.71 -48.69
N ASN A 532 10.31 0.65 -48.19
CA ASN A 532 9.18 1.35 -48.79
C ASN A 532 9.03 2.76 -48.20
N SER A 533 8.47 3.68 -48.98
CA SER A 533 8.07 5.00 -48.51
C SER A 533 6.87 4.93 -47.57
N PRO A 534 6.77 5.82 -46.56
CA PRO A 534 5.60 5.89 -45.69
C PRO A 534 4.32 6.20 -46.50
N PRO A 535 3.18 5.59 -46.14
CA PRO A 535 1.91 5.87 -46.80
C PRO A 535 1.41 7.28 -46.46
N SER A 536 0.73 7.94 -47.41
CA SER A 536 0.20 9.30 -47.24
C SER A 536 -1.10 9.38 -46.43
N ALA A 537 -1.67 8.24 -46.05
CA ALA A 537 -2.89 8.11 -45.26
C ALA A 537 -2.86 6.78 -44.49
N THR A 538 -3.81 6.61 -43.57
CA THR A 538 -4.07 5.33 -42.90
C THR A 538 -4.22 4.21 -43.92
N ASN A 539 -3.37 3.20 -43.82
CA ASN A 539 -3.35 2.07 -44.75
C ASN A 539 -3.53 0.71 -44.07
N ILE A 540 -3.45 0.66 -42.73
CA ILE A 540 -3.70 -0.57 -41.97
C ILE A 540 -4.81 -0.37 -40.94
N PHE A 541 -5.65 -1.38 -40.81
CA PHE A 541 -6.69 -1.50 -39.78
C PHE A 541 -6.57 -2.87 -39.12
N GLY A 542 -6.81 -2.98 -37.83
CA GLY A 542 -6.80 -4.26 -37.11
C GLY A 542 -7.99 -4.40 -36.18
N LYS A 543 -8.62 -5.58 -36.16
CA LYS A 543 -9.76 -5.91 -35.28
C LYS A 543 -9.63 -7.31 -34.70
N VAL A 544 -10.14 -7.49 -33.49
CA VAL A 544 -10.23 -8.82 -32.85
C VAL A 544 -11.47 -9.56 -33.36
N GLY A 545 -11.28 -10.78 -33.86
CA GLY A 545 -12.38 -11.72 -34.15
C GLY A 545 -13.15 -11.49 -35.46
N VAL A 546 -12.68 -10.62 -36.37
CA VAL A 546 -13.26 -10.45 -37.71
C VAL A 546 -12.20 -10.77 -38.76
N ALA A 547 -12.29 -11.94 -39.40
CA ALA A 547 -11.52 -12.19 -40.63
C ALA A 547 -12.10 -11.33 -41.76
N PRO A 548 -11.29 -10.57 -42.52
CA PRO A 548 -11.78 -9.84 -43.68
C PRO A 548 -12.43 -10.81 -44.66
N GLN A 549 -13.66 -10.54 -45.10
CA GLN A 549 -14.22 -11.21 -46.27
C GLN A 549 -13.55 -10.60 -47.51
N PRO A 550 -12.73 -11.35 -48.27
CA PRO A 550 -12.07 -10.80 -49.44
C PRO A 550 -13.10 -10.49 -50.55
N LYS A 551 -13.05 -9.27 -51.10
CA LYS A 551 -13.60 -9.00 -52.44
C LYS A 551 -12.64 -9.56 -53.50
N PRO A 552 -13.15 -10.05 -54.64
CA PRO A 552 -12.45 -11.02 -55.48
C PRO A 552 -11.33 -10.38 -56.32
N GLY A 553 -10.11 -10.82 -56.07
CA GLY A 553 -8.92 -10.68 -56.90
C GLY A 553 -7.94 -11.81 -56.52
N PRO A 554 -7.11 -12.33 -57.45
CA PRO A 554 -6.51 -13.65 -57.29
C PRO A 554 -5.40 -13.63 -56.23
N VAL A 555 -5.74 -14.05 -55.02
CA VAL A 555 -4.76 -14.49 -54.02
C VAL A 555 -4.14 -15.77 -54.56
N GLN A 556 -2.82 -15.79 -54.76
CA GLN A 556 -2.12 -17.04 -55.02
C GLN A 556 -2.25 -17.90 -53.77
N PRO A 557 -2.93 -19.07 -53.82
CA PRO A 557 -3.08 -19.93 -52.65
C PRO A 557 -1.69 -20.38 -52.16
N THR A 558 -1.51 -20.51 -50.86
CA THR A 558 -0.35 -21.21 -50.28
C THR A 558 -0.20 -22.57 -50.98
N PRO A 559 1.00 -22.99 -51.39
CA PRO A 559 1.15 -24.27 -52.10
C PRO A 559 0.53 -25.41 -51.30
N ILE A 560 -0.19 -26.32 -51.96
CA ILE A 560 -0.91 -27.41 -51.29
C ILE A 560 0.04 -28.33 -50.51
N SER A 561 1.34 -28.34 -50.86
CA SER A 561 2.43 -28.98 -50.12
C SER A 561 2.55 -28.51 -48.67
N THR A 562 2.12 -27.29 -48.36
CA THR A 562 2.06 -26.75 -46.99
C THR A 562 1.19 -27.62 -46.08
N TRP A 563 0.18 -28.29 -46.66
CA TRP A 563 -0.81 -29.07 -45.94
C TRP A 563 -0.54 -30.58 -46.00
N PHE A 564 0.63 -31.01 -46.49
CA PHE A 564 0.99 -32.42 -46.56
C PHE A 564 1.11 -33.05 -45.17
N ALA A 565 0.14 -33.89 -44.85
CA ALA A 565 0.10 -34.68 -43.62
C ALA A 565 -0.99 -35.75 -43.72
N THR A 566 -0.96 -36.68 -42.76
CA THR A 566 -2.10 -37.53 -42.43
C THR A 566 -2.83 -36.92 -41.23
N TYR A 567 -4.07 -36.50 -41.44
CA TYR A 567 -4.95 -35.90 -40.45
C TYR A 567 -5.88 -36.98 -39.88
N GLN A 568 -5.97 -37.04 -38.56
CA GLN A 568 -7.07 -37.73 -37.90
C GLN A 568 -8.32 -36.85 -38.00
N THR A 569 -9.40 -37.38 -38.57
CA THR A 569 -10.64 -36.63 -38.78
C THR A 569 -11.66 -36.89 -37.67
N PHE A 570 -12.57 -35.94 -37.50
CA PHE A 570 -13.66 -35.97 -36.55
C PHE A 570 -14.92 -35.39 -37.20
N ILE A 571 -16.06 -36.05 -36.99
CA ILE A 571 -17.37 -35.60 -37.49
C ILE A 571 -18.25 -35.22 -36.32
N LYS A 572 -18.90 -34.06 -36.42
CA LYS A 572 -19.86 -33.57 -35.43
C LYS A 572 -21.18 -34.32 -35.56
N GLY A 573 -21.56 -35.06 -34.51
CA GLY A 573 -22.84 -35.74 -34.40
C GLY A 573 -24.00 -34.78 -34.11
N SER A 574 -25.22 -35.31 -34.12
CA SER A 574 -26.44 -34.57 -33.78
C SER A 574 -26.49 -34.08 -32.33
N ASP A 575 -25.66 -34.65 -31.45
CA ASP A 575 -25.46 -34.23 -30.06
C ASP A 575 -24.51 -33.01 -29.92
N GLY A 576 -24.01 -32.50 -31.06
CA GLY A 576 -23.10 -31.37 -31.11
C GLY A 576 -21.65 -31.70 -30.76
N LYS A 577 -21.30 -32.97 -30.55
CA LYS A 577 -19.94 -33.41 -30.21
C LYS A 577 -19.21 -33.97 -31.42
N TYR A 578 -17.91 -33.74 -31.48
CA TYR A 578 -17.03 -34.33 -32.50
C TYR A 578 -16.64 -35.75 -32.10
N ALA A 579 -17.04 -36.73 -32.91
CA ALA A 579 -16.64 -38.12 -32.76
C ALA A 579 -15.50 -38.43 -33.73
N LYS A 580 -14.54 -39.25 -33.29
CA LYS A 580 -13.42 -39.70 -34.11
C LYS A 580 -13.96 -40.45 -35.34
N ASP A 581 -13.51 -40.03 -36.51
CA ASP A 581 -13.76 -40.72 -37.77
C ASP A 581 -12.44 -41.38 -38.25
N ASP A 582 -12.09 -41.27 -39.51
CA ASP A 582 -10.96 -41.96 -40.12
C ASP A 582 -9.83 -40.96 -40.42
N THR A 583 -9.13 -41.15 -41.53
CA THR A 583 -7.95 -40.38 -41.93
C THR A 583 -8.16 -39.68 -43.26
N LEU A 584 -7.69 -38.44 -43.32
CA LEU A 584 -7.49 -37.68 -44.54
C LEU A 584 -5.99 -37.52 -44.74
N THR A 585 -5.45 -37.98 -45.88
CA THR A 585 -4.03 -37.82 -46.20
C THR A 585 -3.88 -36.92 -47.41
N ILE A 586 -2.98 -35.94 -47.29
CA ILE A 586 -2.55 -35.06 -48.37
C ILE A 586 -1.06 -35.29 -48.58
N GLY A 587 -0.66 -35.52 -49.83
CA GLY A 587 0.74 -35.76 -50.21
C GLY A 587 0.96 -35.50 -51.68
N GLY A 588 2.06 -36.02 -52.24
CA GLY A 588 2.46 -35.79 -53.63
C GLY A 588 3.45 -34.62 -53.75
N ASP A 589 3.24 -33.75 -54.73
CA ASP A 589 3.95 -32.48 -54.93
C ASP A 589 2.95 -31.37 -55.31
N ASP A 590 3.39 -30.11 -55.40
CA ASP A 590 2.50 -28.97 -55.68
C ASP A 590 1.82 -29.01 -57.06
N THR A 591 2.33 -29.85 -57.98
CA THR A 591 1.77 -30.06 -59.32
C THR A 591 0.87 -31.29 -59.42
N ASN A 592 1.10 -32.31 -58.58
CA ASN A 592 0.43 -33.61 -58.60
C ASN A 592 0.02 -34.03 -57.17
N ALA A 593 -0.63 -33.14 -56.44
CA ALA A 593 -1.04 -33.43 -55.07
C ALA A 593 -2.12 -34.52 -55.04
N THR A 594 -1.98 -35.45 -54.11
CA THR A 594 -2.92 -36.55 -53.86
C THR A 594 -3.70 -36.28 -52.59
N VAL A 595 -5.03 -36.32 -52.67
CA VAL A 595 -5.92 -36.24 -51.50
C VAL A 595 -6.62 -37.59 -51.35
N THR A 596 -6.49 -38.24 -50.20
CA THR A 596 -7.07 -39.55 -49.92
C THR A 596 -7.89 -39.47 -48.64
N TYR A 597 -9.14 -39.92 -48.67
CA TYR A 597 -10.01 -39.97 -47.49
C TYR A 597 -10.51 -41.40 -47.29
N LYS A 598 -10.38 -41.95 -46.08
CA LYS A 598 -10.70 -43.37 -45.77
C LYS A 598 -10.00 -44.37 -46.71
N GLY A 599 -8.77 -44.06 -47.12
CA GLY A 599 -8.01 -44.87 -48.07
C GLY A 599 -8.46 -44.78 -49.54
N ALA A 600 -9.54 -44.05 -49.85
CA ALA A 600 -10.00 -43.83 -51.22
C ALA A 600 -9.47 -42.49 -51.76
N ALA A 601 -8.90 -42.52 -52.97
CA ALA A 601 -8.41 -41.31 -53.64
C ALA A 601 -9.58 -40.39 -54.01
N ILE A 602 -9.48 -39.11 -53.64
CA ILE A 602 -10.43 -38.08 -54.02
C ILE A 602 -10.12 -37.62 -55.44
N GLN A 603 -11.10 -37.76 -56.33
CA GLN A 603 -11.03 -37.36 -57.72
C GLN A 603 -11.58 -35.95 -57.91
N ASN A 604 -10.95 -35.17 -58.80
CA ASN A 604 -11.41 -33.83 -59.21
C ASN A 604 -11.71 -32.89 -58.03
N TYR A 605 -10.82 -32.86 -57.02
CA TYR A 605 -10.89 -31.86 -55.97
C TYR A 605 -10.38 -30.51 -56.48
N THR A 606 -10.85 -29.43 -55.86
CA THR A 606 -10.34 -28.07 -56.08
C THR A 606 -9.59 -27.62 -54.84
N TYR A 607 -8.49 -26.91 -55.03
CA TYR A 607 -7.77 -26.23 -53.96
C TYR A 607 -7.64 -24.75 -54.26
N SER A 608 -8.22 -23.91 -53.41
CA SER A 608 -8.11 -22.45 -53.46
C SER A 608 -8.40 -21.86 -52.09
N ASN A 609 -7.76 -20.73 -51.74
CA ASN A 609 -7.95 -20.05 -50.45
C ASN A 609 -7.85 -21.01 -49.25
N GLU A 610 -6.77 -21.81 -49.20
CA GLU A 610 -6.51 -22.79 -48.14
C GLU A 610 -7.61 -23.84 -47.98
N THR A 611 -8.51 -23.95 -48.96
CA THR A 611 -9.70 -24.79 -48.90
C THR A 611 -9.61 -25.89 -49.94
N ILE A 612 -9.66 -27.14 -49.50
CA ILE A 612 -9.87 -28.28 -50.38
C ILE A 612 -11.37 -28.57 -50.43
N SER A 613 -11.94 -28.64 -51.63
CA SER A 613 -13.33 -29.02 -51.84
C SER A 613 -13.44 -30.17 -52.84
N TRP A 614 -14.31 -31.13 -52.54
CA TRP A 614 -14.65 -32.23 -53.46
C TRP A 614 -16.14 -32.54 -53.37
N SER A 615 -16.67 -33.14 -54.43
CA SER A 615 -18.09 -33.46 -54.54
C SER A 615 -18.29 -34.93 -54.89
N SER A 616 -19.33 -35.55 -54.32
CA SER A 616 -19.73 -36.91 -54.68
C SER A 616 -20.31 -37.02 -56.09
N THR A 617 -20.73 -35.91 -56.69
CA THR A 617 -21.12 -35.84 -58.11
C THR A 617 -19.95 -36.11 -59.06
N ASN A 618 -18.71 -35.99 -58.58
CA ASN A 618 -17.49 -36.20 -59.37
C ASN A 618 -16.91 -37.62 -59.18
N GLY A 619 -17.74 -38.59 -58.75
CA GLY A 619 -17.32 -39.98 -58.52
C GLY A 619 -16.74 -40.27 -57.12
N ASN A 620 -16.75 -39.29 -56.21
CA ASN A 620 -16.29 -39.47 -54.83
C ASN A 620 -17.39 -40.07 -53.94
N GLN A 621 -17.02 -40.77 -52.87
CA GLN A 621 -17.98 -41.34 -51.90
C GLN A 621 -18.60 -40.31 -50.95
N SER A 622 -18.12 -39.07 -50.97
CA SER A 622 -18.55 -37.97 -50.10
C SER A 622 -18.36 -36.62 -50.77
N SER A 623 -18.97 -35.59 -50.19
CA SER A 623 -18.70 -34.18 -50.53
C SER A 623 -18.09 -33.50 -49.30
N ALA A 624 -17.09 -32.64 -49.50
CA ALA A 624 -16.54 -31.83 -48.42
C ALA A 624 -16.05 -30.46 -48.93
N SER A 625 -15.96 -29.51 -48.01
CA SER A 625 -15.26 -28.24 -48.17
C SER A 625 -14.56 -27.92 -46.85
N ILE A 626 -13.23 -28.02 -46.83
CA ILE A 626 -12.41 -27.95 -45.62
C ILE A 626 -11.31 -26.91 -45.77
N ALA A 627 -11.20 -26.01 -44.78
CA ALA A 627 -10.19 -24.97 -44.74
C ALA A 627 -9.07 -25.36 -43.75
N PHE A 628 -7.82 -25.25 -44.20
CA PHE A 628 -6.63 -25.60 -43.43
C PHE A 628 -6.09 -24.40 -42.64
N PHE A 629 -5.47 -24.67 -41.49
CA PHE A 629 -4.79 -23.68 -40.65
C PHE A 629 -3.73 -24.37 -39.76
N VAL A 630 -2.88 -23.58 -39.10
CA VAL A 630 -1.87 -24.10 -38.14
C VAL A 630 -2.29 -23.74 -36.71
N ASN A 631 -2.44 -24.74 -35.84
CA ASN A 631 -2.66 -24.54 -34.41
C ASN A 631 -1.32 -24.40 -33.67
N SER A 632 -1.03 -23.24 -33.10
CA SER A 632 0.19 -22.97 -32.33
C SER A 632 0.03 -23.10 -30.81
N ASP A 633 -1.12 -23.61 -30.33
CA ASP A 633 -1.38 -23.80 -28.91
C ASP A 633 -0.46 -24.88 -28.29
N THR A 634 0.22 -24.50 -27.20
CA THR A 634 1.15 -25.34 -26.42
C THR A 634 0.60 -25.72 -25.04
N SER A 635 -0.67 -25.39 -24.78
CA SER A 635 -1.35 -25.74 -23.53
C SER A 635 -1.45 -27.27 -23.35
N LYS A 636 -1.48 -27.71 -22.08
CA LYS A 636 -1.46 -29.13 -21.71
C LYS A 636 -2.71 -29.85 -22.25
N GLY A 637 -2.56 -30.58 -23.35
CA GLY A 637 -3.65 -31.33 -24.02
C GLY A 637 -4.03 -30.81 -25.41
N ALA A 638 -3.49 -29.68 -25.86
CA ALA A 638 -3.67 -29.17 -27.21
C ALA A 638 -2.78 -29.88 -28.23
N THR A 639 -3.29 -30.07 -29.46
CA THR A 639 -2.55 -30.66 -30.57
C THR A 639 -1.98 -29.57 -31.45
N THR A 640 -0.68 -29.33 -31.36
CA THR A 640 0.03 -28.32 -32.15
C THR A 640 0.28 -28.80 -33.58
N GLY A 641 0.18 -27.90 -34.56
CA GLY A 641 0.48 -28.15 -35.98
C GLY A 641 -0.73 -28.05 -36.91
N ASN A 642 -0.63 -28.62 -38.12
CA ASN A 642 -1.63 -28.48 -39.17
C ASN A 642 -2.99 -29.07 -38.76
N GLN A 643 -4.05 -28.30 -39.01
CA GLN A 643 -5.43 -28.67 -38.75
C GLN A 643 -6.34 -28.21 -39.89
N PHE A 644 -7.56 -28.72 -39.94
CA PHE A 644 -8.60 -28.18 -40.81
C PHE A 644 -9.96 -28.18 -40.12
N ILE A 645 -10.84 -27.30 -40.58
CA ILE A 645 -12.26 -27.32 -40.21
C ILE A 645 -13.12 -27.05 -41.44
N GLY A 646 -14.29 -27.66 -41.50
CA GLY A 646 -15.22 -27.41 -42.58
C GLY A 646 -16.46 -28.26 -42.55
N LYS A 647 -16.98 -28.49 -43.74
CA LYS A 647 -18.28 -29.13 -43.98
C LYS A 647 -18.04 -30.46 -44.66
N PHE A 648 -18.78 -31.47 -44.23
CA PHE A 648 -18.71 -32.82 -44.77
C PHE A 648 -20.12 -33.42 -44.87
N ALA A 649 -20.40 -34.06 -45.99
CA ALA A 649 -21.64 -34.80 -46.22
C ALA A 649 -21.32 -36.23 -46.70
N PRO A 650 -21.67 -37.26 -45.91
CA PRO A 650 -21.51 -38.65 -46.33
C PRO A 650 -22.58 -39.02 -47.38
N GLY A 651 -22.19 -39.68 -48.48
CA GLY A 651 -23.13 -40.25 -49.46
C GLY A 651 -22.80 -39.96 -50.92
N GLY A 652 -22.87 -40.99 -51.76
CA GLY A 652 -22.72 -40.89 -53.21
C GLY A 652 -24.02 -40.40 -53.87
N GLY A 653 -23.96 -39.28 -54.60
CA GLY A 653 -24.94 -38.98 -55.66
C GLY A 653 -25.80 -37.72 -55.53
N THR A 654 -26.01 -37.11 -54.36
CA THR A 654 -26.75 -35.83 -54.17
C THR A 654 -26.53 -35.18 -52.79
N ALA A 655 -25.45 -35.52 -52.06
CA ALA A 655 -25.28 -35.08 -50.67
C ALA A 655 -24.93 -33.58 -50.56
N THR A 656 -25.85 -32.78 -50.01
CA THR A 656 -25.68 -31.33 -49.77
C THR A 656 -24.82 -31.08 -48.52
N LEU A 657 -23.84 -30.17 -48.63
CA LEU A 657 -23.03 -29.77 -47.47
C LEU A 657 -23.90 -29.08 -46.40
N PRO A 658 -23.64 -29.33 -45.10
CA PRO A 658 -24.36 -28.69 -44.01
C PRO A 658 -24.08 -27.17 -43.95
N THR A 659 -25.00 -26.44 -43.30
CA THR A 659 -24.88 -24.98 -43.13
C THR A 659 -23.78 -24.59 -42.14
N SER A 660 -23.52 -25.43 -41.14
CA SER A 660 -22.47 -25.25 -40.13
C SER A 660 -21.33 -26.25 -40.30
N ASN A 661 -20.16 -25.92 -39.77
CA ASN A 661 -19.00 -26.81 -39.78
C ASN A 661 -19.29 -28.04 -38.92
N ASN A 662 -19.08 -29.21 -39.50
CA ASN A 662 -19.29 -30.51 -38.88
C ASN A 662 -18.11 -31.47 -39.10
N PHE A 663 -17.02 -30.99 -39.69
CA PHE A 663 -15.86 -31.80 -40.00
C PHE A 663 -14.60 -31.09 -39.57
N PHE A 664 -13.75 -31.80 -38.84
CA PHE A 664 -12.52 -31.28 -38.28
C PHE A 664 -11.40 -32.30 -38.46
N GLY A 665 -10.17 -31.85 -38.60
CA GLY A 665 -9.01 -32.73 -38.60
C GLY A 665 -7.78 -32.10 -37.99
N GLN A 666 -6.93 -32.93 -37.41
CA GLN A 666 -5.67 -32.53 -36.78
C GLN A 666 -4.59 -33.58 -37.01
N ILE A 667 -3.32 -33.17 -36.95
CA ILE A 667 -2.18 -34.10 -36.99
C ILE A 667 -1.97 -34.77 -35.62
N GLY A 668 -1.82 -36.09 -35.56
CA GLY A 668 -1.57 -36.84 -34.31
C GLY A 668 -2.81 -37.38 -33.59
N SER A 669 -2.62 -38.40 -32.74
CA SER A 669 -3.68 -39.28 -32.21
C SER A 669 -4.27 -38.88 -30.84
N SER A 670 -4.43 -37.58 -30.55
CA SER A 670 -5.01 -37.12 -29.27
C SER A 670 -6.56 -37.20 -29.29
N SER A 671 -7.17 -37.46 -28.13
CA SER A 671 -8.59 -37.86 -28.01
C SER A 671 -9.56 -36.80 -27.45
N SER A 672 -9.22 -35.51 -27.38
CA SER A 672 -10.16 -34.46 -26.94
C SER A 672 -9.70 -33.03 -27.28
N SER A 673 -10.62 -32.16 -27.73
CA SER A 673 -10.32 -30.80 -28.24
C SER A 673 -10.92 -29.64 -27.40
N SER A 674 -10.91 -29.70 -26.07
CA SER A 674 -11.66 -28.74 -25.22
C SER A 674 -10.83 -27.59 -24.59
N GLY A 675 -9.86 -27.01 -25.29
CA GLY A 675 -8.78 -26.23 -24.64
C GLY A 675 -8.60 -24.74 -24.94
N SER A 676 -9.33 -24.11 -25.87
CA SER A 676 -9.04 -22.71 -26.29
C SER A 676 -10.26 -21.79 -26.12
N PRO A 677 -10.09 -20.57 -25.54
CA PRO A 677 -11.15 -19.55 -25.54
C PRO A 677 -11.52 -19.23 -26.99
N GLN A 678 -12.79 -19.41 -27.32
CA GLN A 678 -13.30 -19.08 -28.64
C GLN A 678 -13.25 -17.54 -28.84
N PRO A 679 -13.06 -17.02 -30.08
CA PRO A 679 -13.08 -15.58 -30.39
C PRO A 679 -14.32 -14.83 -29.86
N SER A 680 -15.41 -15.54 -29.57
CA SER A 680 -16.63 -15.00 -28.98
C SER A 680 -16.51 -14.62 -27.50
N GLU A 681 -15.65 -15.26 -26.71
CA GLU A 681 -15.53 -15.02 -25.27
C GLU A 681 -14.72 -13.75 -24.98
N ALA A 682 -13.61 -13.53 -25.69
CA ALA A 682 -12.84 -12.28 -25.61
C ALA A 682 -13.67 -11.07 -26.11
N MET A 683 -14.50 -11.26 -27.14
CA MET A 683 -15.39 -10.20 -27.63
C MET A 683 -16.51 -9.88 -26.62
N ALA A 684 -17.08 -10.88 -25.95
CA ALA A 684 -18.06 -10.66 -24.88
C ALA A 684 -17.44 -9.95 -23.67
N TRP A 685 -16.18 -10.25 -23.38
CA TRP A 685 -15.39 -9.64 -22.32
C TRP A 685 -15.15 -8.14 -22.52
N PHE A 686 -14.61 -7.75 -23.67
CA PHE A 686 -14.38 -6.34 -23.97
C PHE A 686 -15.67 -5.53 -24.17
N LYS A 687 -16.78 -6.17 -24.57
CA LYS A 687 -18.10 -5.51 -24.60
C LYS A 687 -18.57 -5.09 -23.20
N ILE A 688 -18.28 -5.88 -22.17
CA ILE A 688 -18.64 -5.53 -20.78
C ILE A 688 -17.81 -4.32 -20.32
N ILE A 689 -16.50 -4.34 -20.59
CA ILE A 689 -15.60 -3.22 -20.25
C ILE A 689 -15.98 -1.94 -21.01
N ALA A 690 -16.27 -2.05 -22.32
CA ALA A 690 -16.75 -0.94 -23.14
C ALA A 690 -18.08 -0.36 -22.64
N ASN A 691 -19.03 -1.22 -22.22
CA ASN A 691 -20.26 -0.77 -21.59
C ASN A 691 -19.99 -0.06 -20.25
N ASN A 692 -19.01 -0.50 -19.46
CA ASN A 692 -18.64 0.17 -18.21
C ASN A 692 -18.13 1.58 -18.47
N LEU A 693 -17.33 1.77 -19.51
CA LEU A 693 -16.88 3.09 -19.98
C LEU A 693 -18.03 3.96 -20.46
N GLU A 694 -18.93 3.41 -21.28
CA GLU A 694 -20.08 4.16 -21.81
C GLU A 694 -21.02 4.62 -20.68
N VAL A 695 -21.32 3.73 -19.72
CA VAL A 695 -22.17 4.05 -18.57
C VAL A 695 -21.45 4.98 -17.59
N ALA A 696 -20.15 4.80 -17.36
CA ALA A 696 -19.35 5.72 -16.56
C ALA A 696 -19.33 7.12 -17.19
N PHE A 697 -19.11 7.22 -18.50
CA PHE A 697 -19.18 8.47 -19.25
C PHE A 697 -20.57 9.13 -19.16
N ALA A 698 -21.64 8.35 -19.36
CA ALA A 698 -23.02 8.83 -19.22
C ALA A 698 -23.35 9.28 -17.79
N SER A 699 -22.72 8.69 -16.77
CA SER A 699 -22.86 9.10 -15.37
C SER A 699 -21.97 10.28 -14.95
N MET A 700 -20.96 10.62 -15.78
CA MET A 700 -19.95 11.65 -15.49
C MET A 700 -20.18 12.97 -16.23
N TYR A 701 -21.10 13.03 -17.20
CA TYR A 701 -21.44 14.27 -17.91
C TYR A 701 -22.88 14.73 -17.65
N LEU A 702 -22.96 15.68 -16.71
CA LEU A 702 -23.83 16.86 -16.71
C LEU A 702 -25.34 16.68 -16.47
N SER A 703 -25.87 17.50 -15.56
CA SER A 703 -27.32 17.67 -15.39
C SER A 703 -27.96 18.02 -16.75
N GLU A 704 -29.21 17.59 -16.98
CA GLU A 704 -29.92 17.79 -18.27
C GLU A 704 -29.81 19.23 -18.82
N LYS A 705 -29.62 20.21 -17.95
CA LYS A 705 -29.48 21.63 -18.27
C LYS A 705 -28.17 22.00 -18.99
N VAL A 706 -27.03 21.41 -18.62
CA VAL A 706 -25.75 21.75 -19.29
C VAL A 706 -25.62 21.04 -20.64
N ILE A 707 -26.23 19.84 -20.79
CA ILE A 707 -26.36 19.16 -22.10
C ILE A 707 -27.21 19.98 -23.08
N ALA A 708 -28.22 20.72 -22.59
CA ALA A 708 -29.01 21.61 -23.42
C ALA A 708 -28.19 22.81 -23.94
N GLY A 709 -27.32 23.39 -23.10
CA GLY A 709 -26.39 24.46 -23.48
C GLY A 709 -25.39 24.05 -24.57
N ILE A 710 -24.75 22.88 -24.42
CA ILE A 710 -23.77 22.37 -25.41
C ILE A 710 -24.46 22.08 -26.76
N LYS A 711 -25.67 21.49 -26.75
CA LYS A 711 -26.45 21.26 -27.99
C LYS A 711 -26.87 22.56 -28.66
N ALA A 712 -27.22 23.60 -27.90
CA ALA A 712 -27.53 24.91 -28.43
C ALA A 712 -26.30 25.59 -29.06
N ALA A 713 -25.12 25.45 -28.44
CA ALA A 713 -23.85 25.97 -28.96
C ALA A 713 -23.48 25.30 -30.29
N ILE A 714 -23.51 23.97 -30.34
CA ILE A 714 -23.26 23.19 -31.56
C ILE A 714 -24.25 23.57 -32.68
N LYS A 715 -25.53 23.80 -32.35
CA LYS A 715 -26.55 24.19 -33.32
C LYS A 715 -26.32 25.62 -33.85
N PHE A 716 -25.91 26.54 -32.99
CA PHE A 716 -25.55 27.90 -33.39
C PHE A 716 -24.31 27.92 -34.30
N PHE A 717 -23.24 27.22 -33.93
CA PHE A 717 -22.01 27.18 -34.74
C PHE A 717 -22.19 26.46 -36.07
N LYS A 718 -23.08 25.47 -36.15
CA LYS A 718 -23.46 24.83 -37.42
C LYS A 718 -24.39 25.69 -38.27
N THR A 719 -25.20 26.55 -37.67
CA THR A 719 -26.17 27.38 -38.41
C THR A 719 -26.45 28.67 -37.62
N PRO A 720 -25.63 29.72 -37.81
CA PRO A 720 -25.67 30.93 -36.99
C PRO A 720 -26.83 31.85 -37.41
N THR A 721 -28.03 31.54 -36.93
CA THR A 721 -29.24 32.37 -37.07
C THR A 721 -29.53 33.12 -35.77
N ALA A 722 -30.30 34.22 -35.85
CA ALA A 722 -30.71 34.98 -34.67
C ALA A 722 -31.52 34.13 -33.66
N GLU A 723 -32.27 33.14 -34.14
CA GLU A 723 -33.05 32.21 -33.31
C GLU A 723 -32.15 31.22 -32.55
N ASN A 724 -31.11 30.68 -33.21
CA ASN A 724 -30.15 29.79 -32.56
C ASN A 724 -29.22 30.54 -31.60
N ALA A 725 -28.92 31.82 -31.87
CA ALA A 725 -28.18 32.69 -30.96
C ALA A 725 -28.96 32.98 -29.67
N GLN A 726 -30.28 33.18 -29.77
CA GLN A 726 -31.16 33.39 -28.63
C GLN A 726 -31.32 32.09 -27.81
N ALA A 727 -31.52 30.95 -28.46
CA ALA A 727 -31.60 29.64 -27.79
C ALA A 727 -30.30 29.28 -27.04
N LEU A 728 -29.13 29.69 -27.54
CA LEU A 728 -27.85 29.56 -26.85
C LEU A 728 -27.79 30.44 -25.60
N LYS A 729 -28.22 31.71 -25.70
CA LYS A 729 -28.24 32.62 -24.55
C LYS A 729 -29.18 32.16 -23.44
N ASP A 730 -30.37 31.70 -23.80
CA ASP A 730 -31.37 31.23 -22.83
C ASP A 730 -30.89 29.96 -22.10
N ALA A 731 -30.29 29.02 -22.83
CA ALA A 731 -29.72 27.79 -22.26
C ALA A 731 -28.47 28.04 -21.39
N THR A 732 -27.71 29.10 -21.68
CA THR A 732 -26.53 29.49 -20.88
C THR A 732 -26.95 30.13 -19.56
N ALA A 733 -27.98 30.99 -19.58
CA ALA A 733 -28.52 31.61 -18.37
C ALA A 733 -29.14 30.59 -17.39
N GLU A 734 -29.82 29.55 -17.90
CA GLU A 734 -30.37 28.47 -17.08
C GLU A 734 -29.31 27.55 -16.45
N ALA A 735 -28.10 27.50 -17.03
CA ALA A 735 -26.96 26.76 -16.49
C ALA A 735 -26.27 27.54 -15.36
N GLU A 736 -26.11 28.87 -15.52
CA GLU A 736 -25.53 29.76 -14.50
C GLU A 736 -26.38 29.83 -13.23
N GLU A 737 -27.72 29.82 -13.34
CA GLU A 737 -28.64 29.88 -12.20
C GLU A 737 -28.60 28.60 -11.31
N SER A 738 -27.98 27.51 -11.80
CA SER A 738 -27.82 26.24 -11.08
C SER A 738 -26.53 26.10 -10.28
N GLY A 739 -25.63 27.09 -10.35
CA GLY A 739 -24.46 27.20 -9.48
C GLY A 739 -23.26 26.31 -9.82
N GLU A 740 -23.21 25.71 -11.02
CA GLU A 740 -22.14 24.79 -11.43
C GLU A 740 -21.76 24.98 -12.91
N ALA A 741 -21.06 26.06 -13.24
CA ALA A 741 -20.17 26.15 -14.41
C ALA A 741 -19.48 27.52 -14.45
N GLN A 742 -18.17 27.57 -14.22
CA GLN A 742 -17.36 28.66 -14.77
C GLN A 742 -16.23 28.20 -15.70
N ASP A 743 -15.83 26.91 -15.69
CA ASP A 743 -14.67 26.49 -16.50
C ASP A 743 -15.01 25.64 -17.76
N ALA A 744 -16.12 24.89 -17.79
CA ALA A 744 -16.36 23.92 -18.87
C ALA A 744 -16.83 24.51 -20.22
N VAL A 745 -17.44 25.70 -20.24
CA VAL A 745 -17.96 26.31 -21.49
C VAL A 745 -16.93 27.23 -22.15
N ALA A 746 -15.98 27.75 -21.36
CA ALA A 746 -14.90 28.60 -21.86
C ALA A 746 -13.80 27.78 -22.57
N GLU A 747 -13.50 26.55 -22.11
CA GLU A 747 -12.47 25.69 -22.71
C GLU A 747 -12.84 25.18 -24.12
N GLU A 748 -14.08 24.78 -24.38
CA GLU A 748 -14.49 24.31 -25.73
C GLU A 748 -14.52 25.42 -26.79
N ALA A 749 -14.70 26.68 -26.37
CA ALA A 749 -14.64 27.84 -27.27
C ALA A 749 -13.21 28.18 -27.71
N VAL A 750 -12.20 27.79 -26.92
CA VAL A 750 -10.77 28.00 -27.21
C VAL A 750 -10.19 26.81 -28.00
N GLU A 751 -10.59 25.58 -27.69
CA GLU A 751 -10.10 24.38 -28.39
C GLU A 751 -10.56 24.26 -29.85
N SER A 752 -11.62 24.95 -30.23
CA SER A 752 -12.15 24.89 -31.61
C SER A 752 -11.53 25.92 -32.57
N ASN A 753 -10.64 26.81 -32.10
CA ASN A 753 -9.86 27.70 -32.96
C ASN A 753 -8.55 28.17 -32.28
N PRO A 754 -7.42 27.45 -32.46
CA PRO A 754 -6.20 27.69 -31.67
C PRO A 754 -5.42 28.97 -32.04
N GLY A 755 -5.91 29.82 -32.94
CA GLY A 755 -5.12 30.90 -33.56
C GLY A 755 -5.72 32.31 -33.52
N ALA A 756 -6.67 32.61 -32.64
CA ALA A 756 -7.27 33.95 -32.57
C ALA A 756 -6.90 34.67 -31.26
N GLU A 757 -5.73 35.30 -31.21
CA GLU A 757 -5.64 36.54 -30.43
C GLU A 757 -6.45 37.62 -31.17
N ALA A 758 -7.27 38.34 -30.41
CA ALA A 758 -8.26 39.26 -30.94
C ALA A 758 -7.63 40.33 -31.85
N MET A 759 -7.91 40.30 -33.16
CA MET A 759 -7.70 41.45 -34.05
C MET A 759 -8.83 41.62 -35.08
N GLU A 760 -9.21 42.89 -35.26
CA GLU A 760 -10.33 43.39 -36.05
C GLU A 760 -10.25 43.08 -37.57
N PRO A 761 -11.37 43.13 -38.31
CA PRO A 761 -11.48 42.52 -39.63
C PRO A 761 -10.71 43.30 -40.72
N GLY A 762 -9.57 42.75 -41.15
CA GLY A 762 -8.87 43.16 -42.37
C GLY A 762 -7.50 42.48 -42.50
N ASP A 763 -7.31 41.75 -43.60
CA ASP A 763 -6.06 41.19 -44.15
C ASP A 763 -5.57 39.79 -43.69
N ILE A 764 -5.35 38.92 -44.68
CA ILE A 764 -4.64 37.63 -44.65
C ILE A 764 -3.40 37.83 -45.55
N PRO A 765 -2.12 37.50 -45.19
CA PRO A 765 -1.63 36.12 -45.42
C PRO A 765 -0.38 35.56 -44.67
N ALA A 766 -0.34 34.22 -44.67
CA ALA A 766 0.75 33.26 -44.94
C ALA A 766 1.87 32.91 -43.92
N GLN A 767 1.81 31.64 -43.49
CA GLN A 767 2.88 30.62 -43.34
C GLN A 767 4.16 30.98 -42.57
N THR A 768 4.36 30.38 -41.38
CA THR A 768 5.51 29.52 -41.02
C THR A 768 5.52 29.17 -39.52
N GLU A 769 4.95 28.03 -39.10
CA GLU A 769 5.15 27.53 -37.72
C GLU A 769 5.15 26.00 -37.70
N ALA A 770 6.33 25.40 -37.82
CA ALA A 770 6.59 23.99 -37.51
C ALA A 770 7.89 23.80 -36.71
N ALA A 771 8.50 24.90 -36.23
CA ALA A 771 9.76 24.90 -35.49
C ALA A 771 9.62 25.39 -34.03
N GLU A 772 8.59 26.17 -33.68
CA GLU A 772 8.41 26.70 -32.32
C GLU A 772 7.77 25.72 -31.32
N ALA A 773 7.05 24.69 -31.78
CA ALA A 773 6.40 23.74 -30.89
C ALA A 773 7.37 22.77 -30.17
N ALA A 774 8.60 22.62 -30.68
CA ALA A 774 9.62 21.77 -30.05
C ALA A 774 10.42 22.53 -28.96
N GLU A 775 10.62 23.84 -29.13
CA GLU A 775 11.37 24.67 -28.17
C GLU A 775 10.51 25.04 -26.94
N ALA A 776 9.19 25.14 -27.11
CA ALA A 776 8.26 25.39 -26.00
C ALA A 776 8.08 24.19 -25.06
N ALA A 777 8.24 22.96 -25.54
CA ALA A 777 8.13 21.75 -24.72
C ALA A 777 9.37 21.54 -23.83
N GLU A 778 10.57 21.87 -24.34
CA GLU A 778 11.83 21.76 -23.59
C GLU A 778 11.96 22.86 -22.51
N ALA A 779 11.36 24.03 -22.74
CA ALA A 779 11.31 25.12 -21.75
C ALA A 779 10.33 24.84 -20.58
N ALA A 780 9.24 24.13 -20.82
CA ALA A 780 8.27 23.77 -19.79
C ALA A 780 8.81 22.70 -18.82
N GLU A 781 9.54 21.71 -19.34
CA GLU A 781 10.13 20.62 -18.54
C GLU A 781 11.31 21.13 -17.67
N ALA A 782 12.04 22.15 -18.14
CA ALA A 782 13.09 22.82 -17.37
C ALA A 782 12.55 23.71 -16.23
N SER A 783 11.36 24.30 -16.41
CA SER A 783 10.71 25.13 -15.38
C SER A 783 10.21 24.29 -14.19
N GLU A 784 9.62 23.12 -14.46
CA GLU A 784 9.11 22.23 -13.41
C GLU A 784 10.26 21.59 -12.58
N ALA A 785 11.41 21.34 -13.22
CA ALA A 785 12.59 20.82 -12.54
C ALA A 785 13.28 21.88 -11.64
N ALA A 786 13.22 23.16 -12.01
CA ALA A 786 13.77 24.25 -11.20
C ALA A 786 12.93 24.53 -9.94
N GLU A 787 11.59 24.51 -10.06
CA GLU A 787 10.67 24.75 -8.95
C GLU A 787 10.74 23.61 -7.90
N ALA A 788 10.96 22.37 -8.35
CA ALA A 788 11.18 21.22 -7.46
C ALA A 788 12.53 21.25 -6.73
N ALA A 789 13.57 21.86 -7.33
CA ALA A 789 14.88 22.03 -6.70
C ALA A 789 14.85 23.14 -5.63
N GLU A 790 14.17 24.25 -5.91
CA GLU A 790 14.01 25.37 -4.96
C GLU A 790 13.20 24.96 -3.72
N ALA A 791 12.17 24.12 -3.90
CA ALA A 791 11.40 23.55 -2.78
C ALA A 791 12.21 22.56 -1.92
N ALA A 792 13.19 21.86 -2.50
CA ALA A 792 14.07 20.96 -1.77
C ALA A 792 15.14 21.72 -0.97
N GLU A 793 15.70 22.78 -1.54
CA GLU A 793 16.67 23.65 -0.86
C GLU A 793 16.03 24.41 0.32
N ALA A 794 14.78 24.88 0.16
CA ALA A 794 14.02 25.51 1.25
C ALA A 794 13.71 24.55 2.42
N ALA A 795 13.52 23.26 2.13
CA ALA A 795 13.31 22.24 3.17
C ALA A 795 14.61 21.89 3.91
N GLU A 796 15.76 21.90 3.23
CA GLU A 796 17.06 21.64 3.83
C GLU A 796 17.54 22.81 4.72
N VAL A 797 17.24 24.06 4.32
CA VAL A 797 17.50 25.26 5.15
C VAL A 797 16.62 25.27 6.41
N ALA A 798 15.35 24.85 6.31
CA ALA A 798 14.47 24.74 7.46
C ALA A 798 14.89 23.64 8.46
N GLU A 799 15.42 22.51 7.98
CA GLU A 799 16.01 21.48 8.87
C GLU A 799 17.35 21.94 9.49
N ALA A 800 18.13 22.75 8.80
CA ALA A 800 19.38 23.33 9.32
C ALA A 800 19.15 24.42 10.40
N GLU A 801 18.12 25.27 10.26
CA GLU A 801 17.75 26.25 11.29
C GLU A 801 17.24 25.57 12.57
N VAL A 802 16.45 24.50 12.44
CA VAL A 802 15.96 23.71 13.59
C VAL A 802 17.11 22.95 14.29
N ALA A 803 18.13 22.53 13.54
CA ALA A 803 19.34 21.93 14.12
C ALA A 803 20.25 22.97 14.81
N ALA A 804 20.35 24.18 14.27
CA ALA A 804 21.12 25.27 14.88
C ALA A 804 20.48 25.82 16.17
N GLU A 805 19.14 25.91 16.24
CA GLU A 805 18.45 26.24 17.50
C GLU A 805 18.62 25.14 18.57
N ALA A 806 18.77 23.87 18.17
CA ALA A 806 19.02 22.77 19.10
C ALA A 806 20.46 22.74 19.66
N ASP A 807 21.46 23.20 18.89
CA ASP A 807 22.85 23.30 19.35
C ASP A 807 23.10 24.51 20.28
N VAL A 808 22.40 25.63 20.08
CA VAL A 808 22.49 26.81 20.97
C VAL A 808 21.90 26.54 22.36
N VAL A 809 20.93 25.62 22.47
CA VAL A 809 20.39 25.16 23.76
C VAL A 809 21.31 24.14 24.43
N ALA A 810 22.18 23.46 23.68
CA ALA A 810 23.16 22.50 24.22
C ALA A 810 24.46 23.15 24.70
N GLU A 811 24.89 24.29 24.14
CA GLU A 811 26.07 25.03 24.60
C GLU A 811 25.83 25.85 25.89
N ALA A 812 24.58 26.12 26.28
CA ALA A 812 24.26 26.83 27.53
C ALA A 812 24.42 25.98 28.80
N ASP A 813 24.56 24.65 28.68
CA ASP A 813 24.63 23.71 29.82
C ASP A 813 26.01 23.03 29.98
N VAL A 814 27.05 23.51 29.28
CA VAL A 814 28.42 22.97 29.38
C VAL A 814 29.44 24.07 29.72
N VAL A 815 29.24 24.75 30.86
CA VAL A 815 30.36 25.38 31.60
C VAL A 815 30.15 25.16 33.10
N ALA A 816 30.39 23.93 33.57
CA ALA A 816 30.75 23.66 34.97
C ALA A 816 31.20 22.19 35.15
N GLU A 817 32.42 21.85 34.73
CA GLU A 817 33.16 20.71 35.30
C GLU A 817 34.36 21.23 36.12
N ALA A 818 34.35 20.84 37.40
CA ALA A 818 35.44 20.32 38.24
C ALA A 818 36.88 20.90 38.09
N ASP A 819 37.48 21.39 39.20
CA ASP A 819 38.33 20.57 40.11
C ASP A 819 39.03 21.38 41.25
N VAL A 820 38.78 20.95 42.51
CA VAL A 820 39.76 20.39 43.50
C VAL A 820 40.91 21.25 44.14
N VAL A 821 40.82 21.33 45.50
CA VAL A 821 41.76 21.61 46.63
C VAL A 821 42.40 22.98 46.95
N ALA A 822 42.29 23.28 48.26
CA ALA A 822 43.31 23.73 49.24
C ALA A 822 43.56 25.22 49.52
N GLU A 823 43.42 25.52 50.83
CA GLU A 823 44.09 26.52 51.68
C GLU A 823 43.75 28.02 51.60
N VAL A 824 43.17 28.50 52.72
CA VAL A 824 43.55 29.67 53.55
C VAL A 824 44.01 30.94 52.82
N GLU A 825 43.26 32.04 52.92
CA GLU A 825 43.53 33.17 53.83
C GLU A 825 42.42 34.24 53.77
N VAL A 826 42.41 35.09 54.79
CA VAL A 826 41.41 36.07 55.22
C VAL A 826 41.43 37.33 54.33
N VAL A 827 40.31 38.08 54.30
CA VAL A 827 40.18 39.56 54.42
C VAL A 827 39.13 40.17 53.47
N ALA A 828 38.01 40.58 54.11
CA ALA A 828 37.26 41.83 54.02
C ALA A 828 36.64 42.36 52.69
N GLU A 829 35.35 42.74 52.83
CA GLU A 829 34.69 43.98 52.31
C GLU A 829 34.52 44.09 50.77
N ILE A 830 33.45 44.60 50.14
CA ILE A 830 32.31 45.48 50.48
C ILE A 830 31.43 45.59 49.19
N ILE A 831 30.09 45.62 49.33
CA ILE A 831 29.07 46.45 48.60
C ILE A 831 29.02 46.32 47.03
N ILE A 832 27.93 45.98 46.31
CA ILE A 832 26.47 46.28 46.33
C ILE A 832 25.69 45.04 45.88
#